data_AF-A0AAJ0RM60-F1
#
_entry.id   AF-A0AAJ0RM60-F1
#
_cell.length_a   1.000
_cell.length_b   1.000
_cell.length_c   1.000
_cell.angle_alpha   90.00
_cell.angle_beta   90.00
_cell.angle_gamma   90.00
#
_symmetry.space_group_name_H-M   'P 1'
#
loop_
_entity.id
_entity.type
_entity.pdbx_description
1 polymer ?
#
loop_
_entity_poly.entity_id
_entity_poly.type
_entity_poly.pdbx_seq_one_letter_code
_entity_poly.pdbx_strand_id
1 'polypeptide(L)'
;MTRHQEIRPVLEEGIDRKVLSALRTRFLTLNAGRLERTRLGMSPRQQAVIKLLPLLFHVNHPILPGYVSALTPAGLAGFEPDAETLAEAQRLSRSFSYKPLRGQPPQPILGLFLMGSLGTVAQDEQSDLDVWVCHDPNLSEHQRDELQRKCDQLRGWAATQGSEAHFFLVDPVRFTQGAREAKLTSDDCGTTQHYLLLDEFYRTAIWLGGRTPLWWLVPAYEEHRYAEYVRTLLEKRFVRSDEVLDLGSLASIPPGEYLGAGLWQLYKAIESPYKSLFKLLLVEAYASDYPQVRCLSLDFKHAVYANRLELDDLDPYIVAYRRVEAYLADRGDMERLALLRRCLYLKINQPLSRPPINRTRSWKRRLLERLTHDWGWDERQFAQLDRRSQWKTRQVDQERRALFNELTYGYRFLSEFAKRLQITSSINGRDFAVLGRRLHAAIERKAGKIEAINMGISPDMAEHSLTLVQGYDAAGDISWALYEGCLSVREAENFSPLKRSRDLVPLLGWCHRNGIVDTATHVALHPGDSGLIEAELFSLLTDLRQAFPMPLPTVAEQALLTTAVPTQVLLLVNIGLDPFRSEHSPDERSDPLGYGGARENLVLSIDQLSLNSWNELIANRYEGASALPDCLRDYLDALPANGARPGLQVHCFGSHSGLAIARRMEALFRDAQTALDEASDNRYLLQIRQHFHMLDLTAGNVRHTKLNDLRALIEHLGEAHHRDRPVRVDRQALEGQDLSLILAQARAQCLQVFYRVQGAMAELTVLDEFNALWRQQAAYRDEQSLLTPLLRFLKSITYRRTTQLPFEDSHLAAMDILIYRLQQSSPDIPLTIERRAAPREEASDPLHDIQAIIEPNERGRSQVTLYCNHQEFSSLEYGAELFAAVARYILGQRSAAERYPCYITDLDLSGLHGEGRTQTVQHLRYKAQLEAAINQALKSV
;
A
#
# COMPACT_ATOMS: atom_id res chain seq x y z
N MET A 1 51.33 18.82 32.80
CA MET A 1 51.21 19.61 31.56
C MET A 1 52.18 19.07 30.52
N THR A 2 51.78 18.05 29.76
CA THR A 2 52.52 17.60 28.58
C THR A 2 52.30 18.63 27.47
N ARG A 3 53.36 19.33 27.03
CA ARG A 3 53.29 20.22 25.86
C ARG A 3 53.03 19.36 24.62
N HIS A 4 51.78 19.31 24.17
CA HIS A 4 51.46 18.73 22.87
C HIS A 4 51.97 19.70 21.79
N GLN A 5 53.08 19.37 21.13
CA GLN A 5 53.63 20.19 20.06
C GLN A 5 52.80 19.96 18.78
N GLU A 6 52.00 20.96 18.44
CA GLU A 6 51.22 21.00 17.20
C GLU A 6 52.15 21.08 15.98
N ILE A 7 51.84 20.31 14.95
CA ILE A 7 52.55 20.34 13.66
C ILE A 7 51.76 21.23 12.70
N ARG A 8 52.41 22.24 12.09
CA ARG A 8 51.81 23.15 11.09
C ARG A 8 52.75 23.34 9.89
N PRO A 9 52.75 22.43 8.90
CA PRO A 9 53.64 22.54 7.76
C PRO A 9 53.13 23.61 6.78
N VAL A 10 54.01 24.49 6.31
CA VAL A 10 53.70 25.54 5.32
C VAL A 10 54.53 25.24 4.07
N LEU A 11 53.91 25.13 2.90
CA LEU A 11 54.61 24.76 1.66
C LEU A 11 55.68 25.80 1.28
N GLU A 12 55.35 27.07 1.47
CA GLU A 12 56.17 28.24 1.13
C GLU A 12 57.43 28.33 1.99
N GLU A 13 57.40 27.82 3.22
CA GLU A 13 58.52 27.80 4.16
C GLU A 13 59.40 26.54 4.01
N GLY A 14 58.97 25.60 3.16
CA GLY A 14 59.62 24.31 2.96
C GLY A 14 59.13 23.23 3.93
N ILE A 15 58.89 22.02 3.42
CA ILE A 15 58.39 20.89 4.21
C ILE A 15 59.52 19.89 4.50
N ASP A 16 59.77 19.58 5.77
CA ASP A 16 60.66 18.49 6.17
C ASP A 16 59.93 17.13 6.10
N ARG A 17 60.54 16.15 5.42
CA ARG A 17 60.05 14.76 5.36
C ARG A 17 59.87 14.15 6.74
N LYS A 18 60.68 14.54 7.73
CA LYS A 18 60.52 14.08 9.13
C LYS A 18 59.19 14.51 9.73
N VAL A 19 58.70 15.72 9.39
CA VAL A 19 57.42 16.24 9.87
C VAL A 19 56.26 15.45 9.26
N LEU A 20 56.30 15.16 7.96
CA LEU A 20 55.31 14.30 7.30
C LEU A 20 55.30 12.87 7.84
N SER A 21 56.49 12.31 8.11
CA SER A 21 56.63 11.00 8.74
C SER A 21 56.04 10.98 10.16
N ALA A 22 56.29 12.03 10.96
CA ALA A 22 55.69 12.15 12.29
C ALA A 22 54.16 12.23 12.24
N LEU A 23 53.57 12.98 11.30
CA LEU A 23 52.12 13.02 11.07
C LEU A 23 51.58 11.63 10.69
N ARG A 24 52.30 10.92 9.81
CA ARG A 24 51.96 9.53 9.44
C ARG A 24 51.96 8.60 10.66
N THR A 25 52.98 8.68 11.50
CA THR A 25 53.06 7.89 12.74
C THR A 25 51.90 8.20 13.69
N ARG A 26 51.48 9.47 13.82
CA ARG A 26 50.37 9.84 14.70
C ARG A 26 49.04 9.22 14.26
N PHE A 27 48.70 9.26 12.96
CA PHE A 27 47.47 8.60 12.50
C PHE A 27 47.59 7.07 12.61
N LEU A 28 48.75 6.48 12.31
CA LEU A 28 48.93 5.03 12.41
C LEU A 28 48.83 4.53 13.85
N THR A 29 49.22 5.36 14.82
CA THR A 29 49.05 5.07 16.25
C THR A 29 47.56 4.99 16.61
N LEU A 30 46.75 5.94 16.15
CA LEU A 30 45.29 5.89 16.31
C LEU A 30 44.67 4.68 15.61
N ASN A 31 45.13 4.39 14.38
CA ASN A 31 44.67 3.25 13.60
C ASN A 31 44.91 1.93 14.34
N ALA A 32 46.12 1.73 14.87
CA ALA A 32 46.48 0.54 15.64
C ALA A 32 45.61 0.40 16.90
N GLY A 33 45.38 1.50 17.62
CA GLY A 33 44.49 1.52 18.78
C GLY A 33 43.03 1.15 18.45
N ARG A 34 42.50 1.66 17.34
CA ARG A 34 41.15 1.33 16.86
C ARG A 34 41.05 -0.11 16.33
N LEU A 35 42.07 -0.61 15.66
CA LEU A 35 42.14 -2.00 15.22
C LEU A 35 42.14 -2.95 16.43
N GLU A 36 42.85 -2.60 17.50
CA GLU A 36 42.83 -3.38 18.73
C GLU A 36 41.45 -3.34 19.41
N ARG A 37 40.81 -2.16 19.49
CA ARG A 37 39.42 -2.05 19.96
C ARG A 37 38.46 -2.89 19.11
N THR A 38 38.70 -2.98 17.81
CA THR A 38 37.92 -3.82 16.90
C THR A 38 38.00 -5.28 17.30
N ARG A 39 39.22 -5.79 17.53
CA ARG A 39 39.46 -7.17 17.95
C ARG A 39 38.83 -7.47 19.31
N LEU A 40 38.93 -6.56 20.28
CA LEU A 40 38.33 -6.71 21.60
C LEU A 40 36.80 -6.85 21.56
N GLY A 41 36.14 -6.32 20.53
CA GLY A 41 34.69 -6.42 20.32
C GLY A 41 34.26 -7.58 19.44
N MET A 42 35.17 -8.51 19.09
CA MET A 42 34.92 -9.62 18.17
C MET A 42 35.21 -10.97 18.80
N SER A 43 34.45 -11.98 18.40
CA SER A 43 34.75 -13.38 18.72
C SER A 43 36.06 -13.84 18.05
N PRO A 44 36.72 -14.90 18.55
CA PRO A 44 37.97 -15.40 17.97
C PRO A 44 37.87 -15.75 16.47
N ARG A 45 36.71 -16.25 16.01
CA ARG A 45 36.48 -16.54 14.58
C ARG A 45 36.39 -15.27 13.73
N GLN A 46 35.67 -14.25 14.21
CA GLN A 46 35.58 -12.95 13.55
C GLN A 46 36.95 -12.24 13.53
N GLN A 47 37.74 -12.36 14.60
CA GLN A 47 39.11 -11.83 14.63
C GLN A 47 40.01 -12.47 13.56
N ALA A 48 39.85 -13.78 13.32
CA ALA A 48 40.58 -14.48 12.27
C ALA A 48 40.22 -13.95 10.87
N VAL A 49 38.96 -13.58 10.62
CA VAL A 49 38.54 -12.93 9.37
C VAL A 49 39.35 -11.67 9.12
N ILE A 50 39.32 -10.70 10.05
CA ILE A 50 40.05 -9.44 9.88
C ILE A 50 41.55 -9.66 9.71
N LYS A 51 42.13 -10.59 10.48
CA LYS A 51 43.56 -10.90 10.38
C LYS A 51 43.95 -11.46 9.01
N LEU A 52 43.10 -12.30 8.43
CA LEU A 52 43.38 -12.97 7.16
C LEU A 52 43.03 -12.14 5.92
N LEU A 53 42.13 -11.15 6.02
CA LEU A 53 41.71 -10.35 4.86
C LEU A 53 42.89 -9.77 4.04
N PRO A 54 43.91 -9.10 4.65
CA PRO A 54 45.07 -8.63 3.90
C PRO A 54 45.80 -9.73 3.14
N LEU A 55 45.97 -10.90 3.75
CA LEU A 55 46.61 -12.06 3.12
C LEU A 55 45.75 -12.60 1.97
N LEU A 56 44.43 -12.71 2.15
CA LEU A 56 43.51 -13.24 1.14
C LEU A 56 43.43 -12.35 -0.10
N PHE A 57 43.63 -11.03 0.02
CA PHE A 57 43.78 -10.13 -1.14
C PHE A 57 45.22 -10.08 -1.68
N HIS A 58 46.22 -10.38 -0.86
CA HIS A 58 47.62 -10.44 -1.30
C HIS A 58 47.94 -11.71 -2.09
N VAL A 59 47.35 -12.85 -1.72
CA VAL A 59 47.63 -14.16 -2.33
C VAL A 59 46.39 -14.67 -3.06
N ASN A 60 46.55 -15.13 -4.30
CA ASN A 60 45.53 -15.87 -5.02
C ASN A 60 45.92 -17.35 -5.09
N HIS A 61 45.31 -18.20 -4.27
CA HIS A 61 45.69 -19.61 -4.14
C HIS A 61 44.47 -20.53 -4.06
N PRO A 62 44.41 -21.66 -4.81
CA PRO A 62 43.22 -22.53 -4.91
C PRO A 62 42.63 -23.06 -3.59
N ILE A 63 43.48 -23.22 -2.57
CA ILE A 63 43.06 -23.76 -1.26
C ILE A 63 42.63 -22.68 -0.26
N LEU A 64 42.75 -21.40 -0.62
CA LEU A 64 42.33 -20.28 0.23
C LEU A 64 40.96 -19.77 -0.22
N PRO A 65 40.14 -19.22 0.70
CA PRO A 65 38.89 -18.56 0.36
C PRO A 65 39.10 -17.42 -0.65
N GLY A 66 38.12 -17.22 -1.53
CA GLY A 66 38.16 -16.14 -2.53
C GLY A 66 38.89 -16.48 -3.82
N TYR A 67 39.34 -17.73 -4.01
CA TYR A 67 39.93 -18.15 -5.28
C TYR A 67 38.87 -18.35 -6.37
N VAL A 68 38.99 -17.58 -7.46
CA VAL A 68 38.11 -17.70 -8.64
C VAL A 68 38.84 -18.40 -9.77
N SER A 69 39.98 -17.85 -10.20
CA SER A 69 40.84 -18.41 -11.25
C SER A 69 42.30 -18.05 -11.01
N ALA A 70 43.24 -18.61 -11.77
CA ALA A 70 44.65 -18.23 -11.66
C ALA A 70 44.92 -16.77 -12.12
N LEU A 71 43.97 -16.17 -12.87
CA LEU A 71 44.08 -14.81 -13.41
C LEU A 71 43.46 -13.74 -12.50
N THR A 72 42.78 -14.14 -11.41
CA THR A 72 42.17 -13.21 -10.48
C THR A 72 43.21 -12.25 -9.90
N PRO A 73 42.98 -10.92 -9.95
CA PRO A 73 43.90 -9.94 -9.39
C PRO A 73 44.20 -10.21 -7.90
N ALA A 74 45.48 -10.24 -7.54
CA ALA A 74 45.95 -10.32 -6.17
C ALA A 74 47.32 -9.67 -6.05
N GLY A 75 47.62 -9.20 -4.84
CA GLY A 75 48.83 -8.46 -4.51
C GLY A 75 48.46 -7.14 -3.85
N LEU A 76 48.50 -7.12 -2.52
CA LEU A 76 48.28 -5.94 -1.72
C LEU A 76 49.56 -5.11 -1.62
N ALA A 77 49.48 -3.84 -1.99
CA ALA A 77 50.62 -2.93 -2.06
C ALA A 77 51.39 -2.85 -0.73
N GLY A 78 52.70 -3.07 -0.75
CA GLY A 78 53.54 -2.96 0.45
C GLY A 78 53.17 -3.87 1.63
N PHE A 79 52.35 -4.90 1.42
CA PHE A 79 51.98 -5.87 2.46
C PHE A 79 52.91 -7.08 2.44
N GLU A 80 53.40 -7.45 3.61
CA GLU A 80 54.10 -8.71 3.87
C GLU A 80 53.44 -9.42 5.05
N PRO A 81 53.07 -10.70 4.92
CA PRO A 81 52.40 -11.41 6.01
C PRO A 81 53.39 -11.73 7.13
N ASP A 82 53.00 -11.40 8.37
CA ASP A 82 53.76 -11.78 9.56
C ASP A 82 53.58 -13.27 9.92
N ALA A 83 54.43 -13.76 10.83
CA ALA A 83 54.42 -15.15 11.25
C ALA A 83 53.07 -15.58 11.84
N GLU A 84 52.37 -14.68 12.53
CA GLU A 84 51.08 -15.02 13.13
C GLU A 84 49.96 -15.11 12.10
N THR A 85 49.97 -14.26 11.07
CA THR A 85 49.03 -14.29 9.95
C THR A 85 49.20 -15.56 9.14
N LEU A 86 50.46 -15.99 8.92
CA LEU A 86 50.74 -17.28 8.28
C LEU A 86 50.29 -18.47 9.13
N ALA A 87 50.48 -18.42 10.45
CA ALA A 87 49.97 -19.45 11.36
C ALA A 87 48.43 -19.53 11.31
N GLU A 88 47.73 -18.40 11.26
CA GLU A 88 46.27 -18.37 11.10
C GLU A 88 45.83 -18.94 9.73
N ALA A 89 46.56 -18.65 8.66
CA ALA A 89 46.28 -19.21 7.34
C ALA A 89 46.48 -20.73 7.30
N GLN A 90 47.47 -21.25 8.03
CA GLN A 90 47.70 -22.68 8.19
C GLN A 90 46.66 -23.36 9.09
N ARG A 91 46.08 -22.63 10.06
CA ARG A 91 44.92 -23.11 10.82
C ARG A 91 43.70 -23.28 9.91
N LEU A 92 43.51 -22.37 8.95
CA LEU A 92 42.44 -22.45 7.96
C LEU A 92 42.68 -23.58 6.95
N SER A 93 43.91 -23.73 6.44
CA SER A 93 44.29 -24.79 5.50
C SER A 93 45.69 -25.31 5.80
N ARG A 94 45.78 -26.52 6.39
CA ARG A 94 47.04 -27.10 6.87
C ARG A 94 48.09 -27.30 5.78
N SER A 95 47.66 -27.49 4.53
CA SER A 95 48.55 -27.67 3.37
C SER A 95 49.03 -26.33 2.77
N PHE A 96 48.59 -25.19 3.31
CA PHE A 96 49.04 -23.90 2.84
C PHE A 96 50.49 -23.61 3.24
N SER A 97 51.30 -23.32 2.24
CA SER A 97 52.69 -22.88 2.38
C SER A 97 52.86 -21.58 1.61
N TYR A 98 53.15 -20.51 2.34
CA TYR A 98 53.41 -19.21 1.72
C TYR A 98 54.77 -19.20 1.03
N LYS A 99 54.77 -18.83 -0.25
CA LYS A 99 55.99 -18.60 -1.04
C LYS A 99 56.07 -17.11 -1.36
N PRO A 100 57.09 -16.39 -0.86
CA PRO A 100 57.29 -15.00 -1.22
C PRO A 100 57.42 -14.86 -2.74
N LEU A 101 56.66 -13.93 -3.31
CA LEU A 101 56.77 -13.59 -4.72
C LEU A 101 58.16 -13.00 -4.99
N ARG A 102 58.89 -13.57 -5.96
CA ARG A 102 60.22 -13.06 -6.35
C ARG A 102 60.06 -11.93 -7.37
N GLY A 103 60.85 -10.86 -7.24
CA GLY A 103 60.83 -9.71 -8.16
C GLY A 103 59.91 -8.58 -7.71
N GLN A 104 59.40 -7.79 -8.66
CA GLN A 104 58.37 -6.76 -8.44
C GLN A 104 57.04 -7.27 -9.03
N PRO A 105 56.32 -8.17 -8.33
CA PRO A 105 55.04 -8.67 -8.82
C PRO A 105 54.03 -7.51 -8.91
N PRO A 106 53.04 -7.58 -9.82
CA PRO A 106 51.98 -6.61 -9.87
C PRO A 106 51.23 -6.59 -8.52
N GLN A 107 50.98 -5.39 -8.00
CA GLN A 107 50.22 -5.16 -6.76
C GLN A 107 48.93 -4.40 -7.09
N PRO A 108 47.95 -5.04 -7.75
CA PRO A 108 46.75 -4.38 -8.24
C PRO A 108 45.79 -3.96 -7.12
N ILE A 109 45.99 -4.43 -5.89
CA ILE A 109 45.21 -4.00 -4.72
C ILE A 109 46.01 -2.94 -3.99
N LEU A 110 45.55 -1.69 -4.10
CA LEU A 110 46.25 -0.51 -3.59
C LEU A 110 46.03 -0.31 -2.10
N GLY A 111 44.87 -0.67 -1.55
CA GLY A 111 44.55 -0.41 -0.14
C GLY A 111 43.33 -1.17 0.35
N LEU A 112 43.36 -1.58 1.62
CA LEU A 112 42.24 -2.19 2.32
C LEU A 112 41.88 -1.38 3.56
N PHE A 113 40.62 -0.99 3.65
CA PHE A 113 40.10 -0.20 4.77
C PHE A 113 38.80 -0.80 5.28
N LEU A 114 38.68 -0.93 6.59
CA LEU A 114 37.38 -1.11 7.25
C LEU A 114 36.74 0.24 7.50
N MET A 115 35.42 0.33 7.43
CA MET A 115 34.67 1.54 7.79
C MET A 115 33.51 1.23 8.75
N GLY A 116 32.86 2.30 9.24
CA GLY A 116 31.63 2.19 10.01
C GLY A 116 31.85 2.19 11.52
N SER A 117 31.14 1.30 12.23
CA SER A 117 31.14 1.26 13.70
C SER A 117 32.36 0.57 14.32
N LEU A 118 33.17 -0.15 13.52
CA LEU A 118 34.29 -0.93 14.04
C LEU A 118 35.35 -0.07 14.74
N GLY A 119 35.86 -0.57 15.86
CA GLY A 119 36.85 0.12 16.68
C GLY A 119 36.31 1.37 17.38
N THR A 120 34.99 1.58 17.38
CA THR A 120 34.30 2.69 18.05
C THR A 120 33.44 2.20 19.22
N VAL A 121 32.93 3.12 20.02
CA VAL A 121 32.02 2.83 21.14
C VAL A 121 30.72 2.17 20.66
N ALA A 122 30.32 2.44 19.42
CA ALA A 122 29.11 1.92 18.78
C ALA A 122 29.29 0.55 18.10
N GLN A 123 30.47 -0.07 18.18
CA GLN A 123 30.67 -1.45 17.73
C GLN A 123 29.89 -2.40 18.63
N ASP A 124 29.16 -3.34 18.04
CA ASP A 124 28.56 -4.50 18.68
C ASP A 124 29.06 -5.78 17.99
N GLU A 125 28.77 -6.96 18.54
CA GLU A 125 29.18 -8.25 17.94
C GLU A 125 28.51 -8.53 16.58
N GLN A 126 27.40 -7.83 16.30
CA GLN A 126 26.60 -7.92 15.09
C GLN A 126 26.97 -6.82 14.06
N SER A 127 28.04 -6.06 14.30
CA SER A 127 28.41 -4.96 13.42
C SER A 127 29.00 -5.47 12.11
N ASP A 128 28.47 -4.97 11.01
CA ASP A 128 28.90 -5.30 9.65
C ASP A 128 30.37 -4.91 9.40
N LEU A 129 31.06 -5.70 8.59
CA LEU A 129 32.40 -5.42 8.07
C LEU A 129 32.29 -4.77 6.68
N ASP A 130 32.23 -3.43 6.63
CA ASP A 130 32.32 -2.70 5.38
C ASP A 130 33.79 -2.51 4.97
N VAL A 131 34.21 -3.22 3.91
CA VAL A 131 35.60 -3.26 3.43
C VAL A 131 35.72 -2.52 2.11
N TRP A 132 36.51 -1.43 2.08
CA TRP A 132 36.93 -0.80 0.83
C TRP A 132 38.15 -1.50 0.27
N VAL A 133 38.01 -2.02 -0.94
CA VAL A 133 39.06 -2.65 -1.73
C VAL A 133 39.48 -1.66 -2.81
N CYS A 134 40.47 -0.82 -2.48
CA CYS A 134 41.01 0.15 -3.40
C CYS A 134 41.91 -0.57 -4.41
N HIS A 135 41.57 -0.52 -5.70
CA HIS A 135 42.29 -1.25 -6.74
C HIS A 135 42.94 -0.31 -7.76
N ASP A 136 43.85 -0.86 -8.57
CA ASP A 136 44.50 -0.12 -9.66
C ASP A 136 43.45 0.32 -10.70
N PRO A 137 43.37 1.61 -11.06
CA PRO A 137 42.45 2.11 -12.10
C PRO A 137 42.67 1.46 -13.48
N ASN A 138 43.86 0.89 -13.72
CA ASN A 138 44.20 0.26 -15.00
C ASN A 138 43.73 -1.20 -15.10
N LEU A 139 43.02 -1.74 -14.11
CA LEU A 139 42.42 -3.07 -14.22
C LEU A 139 41.39 -3.12 -15.35
N SER A 140 41.50 -4.13 -16.21
CA SER A 140 40.51 -4.37 -17.26
C SER A 140 39.13 -4.70 -16.66
N GLU A 141 38.06 -4.57 -17.45
CA GLU A 141 36.70 -4.96 -17.03
C GLU A 141 36.65 -6.42 -16.55
N HIS A 142 37.26 -7.34 -17.30
CA HIS A 142 37.37 -8.75 -16.90
C HIS A 142 38.11 -8.93 -15.56
N GLN A 143 39.19 -8.19 -15.32
CA GLN A 143 39.91 -8.26 -14.04
C GLN A 143 39.08 -7.73 -12.87
N ARG A 144 38.29 -6.67 -13.10
CA ARG A 144 37.35 -6.13 -12.10
C ARG A 144 36.24 -7.13 -11.79
N ASP A 145 35.69 -7.81 -12.80
CA ASP A 145 34.68 -8.87 -12.62
C ASP A 145 35.23 -10.06 -11.82
N GLU A 146 36.46 -10.51 -12.12
CA GLU A 146 37.14 -11.55 -11.34
C GLU A 146 37.36 -11.13 -9.89
N LEU A 147 37.77 -9.88 -9.65
CA LEU A 147 37.94 -9.34 -8.31
C LEU A 147 36.60 -9.22 -7.55
N GLN A 148 35.52 -8.85 -8.24
CA GLN A 148 34.17 -8.82 -7.66
C GLN A 148 33.71 -10.22 -7.27
N ARG A 149 33.92 -11.24 -8.11
CA ARG A 149 33.62 -12.64 -7.78
C ARG A 149 34.43 -13.14 -6.59
N LYS A 150 35.70 -12.73 -6.48
CA LYS A 150 36.54 -13.00 -5.30
C LYS A 150 35.94 -12.38 -4.04
N CYS A 151 35.49 -11.13 -4.11
CA CYS A 151 34.80 -10.46 -3.01
C CYS A 151 33.52 -11.22 -2.60
N ASP A 152 32.74 -11.72 -3.57
CA ASP A 152 31.52 -12.49 -3.29
C ASP A 152 31.80 -13.81 -2.55
N GLN A 153 32.85 -14.52 -2.97
CA GLN A 153 33.29 -15.73 -2.27
C GLN A 153 33.83 -15.43 -0.86
N LEU A 154 34.57 -14.34 -0.69
CA LEU A 154 35.08 -13.92 0.61
C LEU A 154 33.95 -13.51 1.56
N ARG A 155 32.89 -12.87 1.04
CA ARG A 155 31.65 -12.58 1.79
C ARG A 155 30.99 -13.87 2.27
N GLY A 156 30.85 -14.87 1.39
CA GLY A 156 30.32 -16.19 1.76
C GLY A 156 31.17 -16.87 2.84
N TRP A 157 32.50 -16.82 2.71
CA TRP A 157 33.42 -17.37 3.73
C TRP A 157 33.33 -16.62 5.07
N ALA A 158 33.33 -15.29 5.07
CA ALA A 158 33.22 -14.49 6.28
C ALA A 158 31.94 -14.82 7.06
N ALA A 159 30.82 -15.04 6.36
CA ALA A 159 29.56 -15.45 6.96
C ALA A 159 29.69 -16.80 7.71
N THR A 160 30.46 -17.76 7.18
CA THR A 160 30.74 -19.04 7.89
C THR A 160 31.52 -18.85 9.20
N GLN A 161 32.23 -17.73 9.33
CA GLN A 161 32.97 -17.36 10.54
C GLN A 161 32.15 -16.46 11.48
N GLY A 162 30.88 -16.20 11.18
CA GLY A 162 30.01 -15.31 11.95
C GLY A 162 30.27 -13.83 11.72
N SER A 163 30.88 -13.45 10.58
CA SER A 163 31.06 -12.05 10.18
C SER A 163 30.22 -11.74 8.96
N GLU A 164 29.35 -10.73 9.05
CA GLU A 164 28.71 -10.16 7.86
C GLU A 164 29.68 -9.18 7.20
N ALA A 165 30.17 -9.48 6.00
CA ALA A 165 31.18 -8.66 5.32
C ALA A 165 30.71 -8.18 3.93
N HIS A 166 30.79 -6.88 3.71
CA HIS A 166 30.45 -6.21 2.46
C HIS A 166 31.70 -5.59 1.86
N PHE A 167 32.05 -6.00 0.64
CA PHE A 167 33.26 -5.55 -0.05
C PHE A 167 32.88 -4.59 -1.17
N PHE A 168 33.51 -3.41 -1.17
CA PHE A 168 33.27 -2.34 -2.14
C PHE A 168 34.55 -2.10 -2.94
N LEU A 169 34.49 -2.32 -4.25
CA LEU A 169 35.60 -1.99 -5.16
C LEU A 169 35.66 -0.48 -5.34
N VAL A 170 36.82 0.11 -5.05
CA VAL A 170 37.04 1.56 -5.16
C VAL A 170 38.16 1.84 -6.15
N ASP A 171 37.82 2.57 -7.21
CA ASP A 171 38.80 3.20 -8.10
C ASP A 171 39.12 4.61 -7.56
N PRO A 172 40.33 4.86 -7.02
CA PRO A 172 40.68 6.14 -6.41
C PRO A 172 40.65 7.33 -7.39
N VAL A 173 41.00 7.10 -8.65
CA VAL A 173 41.03 8.16 -9.67
C VAL A 173 39.62 8.57 -10.07
N ARG A 174 38.73 7.59 -10.29
CA ARG A 174 37.32 7.90 -10.55
C ARG A 174 36.63 8.50 -9.33
N PHE A 175 36.96 8.01 -8.13
CA PHE A 175 36.38 8.51 -6.88
C PHE A 175 36.70 10.00 -6.66
N THR A 176 37.97 10.42 -6.81
CA THR A 176 38.37 11.83 -6.69
C THR A 176 37.68 12.79 -7.67
N GLN A 177 37.22 12.28 -8.82
CA GLN A 177 36.49 13.05 -9.83
C GLN A 177 34.98 13.13 -9.56
N GLY A 178 34.49 12.51 -8.48
CA GLY A 178 33.05 12.42 -8.20
C GLY A 178 32.28 11.50 -9.17
N ALA A 179 32.98 10.72 -9.99
CA ALA A 179 32.38 9.81 -10.96
C ALA A 179 32.05 8.46 -10.30
N ARG A 180 30.76 8.12 -10.16
CA ARG A 180 30.30 6.79 -9.75
C ARG A 180 29.52 6.08 -10.86
N GLU A 181 29.87 4.82 -11.12
CA GLU A 181 29.03 3.85 -11.83
C GLU A 181 28.28 3.04 -10.78
N ALA A 182 27.02 3.38 -10.51
CA ALA A 182 26.08 2.51 -9.82
C ALA A 182 24.79 2.46 -10.65
N LYS A 183 24.49 1.29 -11.22
CA LYS A 183 23.23 1.04 -11.93
C LYS A 183 22.10 1.00 -10.91
N LEU A 184 21.14 1.91 -11.12
CA LEU A 184 19.94 2.13 -10.32
C LEU A 184 19.13 0.85 -10.09
N THR A 185 19.08 0.38 -8.84
CA THR A 185 18.02 -0.49 -8.34
C THR A 185 17.46 0.09 -7.02
N SER A 186 16.31 -0.41 -6.59
CA SER A 186 15.42 0.17 -5.55
C SER A 186 16.02 0.36 -4.15
N ASP A 187 17.27 -0.05 -3.93
CA ASP A 187 17.97 0.10 -2.65
C ASP A 187 18.86 1.35 -2.58
N ASP A 188 18.88 2.23 -3.58
CA ASP A 188 20.01 3.16 -3.79
C ASP A 188 19.67 4.67 -3.76
N CYS A 189 18.86 5.11 -2.79
CA CYS A 189 18.81 6.53 -2.39
C CYS A 189 20.15 7.05 -1.81
N GLY A 190 21.18 6.20 -1.68
CA GLY A 190 22.54 6.53 -1.20
C GLY A 190 23.54 6.99 -2.27
N THR A 191 23.16 7.04 -3.55
CA THR A 191 24.05 7.38 -4.69
C THR A 191 24.53 8.84 -4.73
N THR A 192 23.96 9.70 -3.89
CA THR A 192 24.21 11.15 -3.79
C THR A 192 25.18 11.56 -2.67
N GLN A 193 25.87 10.60 -2.03
CA GLN A 193 26.71 10.83 -0.85
C GLN A 193 28.20 10.60 -1.13
N HIS A 194 28.83 11.31 -2.07
CA HIS A 194 30.28 11.20 -2.27
C HIS A 194 31.06 11.83 -1.10
N TYR A 195 30.79 13.10 -0.79
CA TYR A 195 31.58 13.87 0.17
C TYR A 195 31.23 13.53 1.61
N LEU A 196 29.95 13.28 1.92
CA LEU A 196 29.55 12.88 3.28
C LEU A 196 30.03 11.47 3.62
N LEU A 197 30.10 10.57 2.64
CA LEU A 197 30.75 9.28 2.82
C LEU A 197 32.26 9.44 2.97
N LEU A 198 32.90 10.37 2.26
CA LEU A 198 34.33 10.65 2.42
C LEU A 198 34.63 11.25 3.81
N ASP A 199 33.76 12.11 4.35
CA ASP A 199 33.82 12.56 5.75
C ASP A 199 33.68 11.37 6.72
N GLU A 200 32.76 10.43 6.46
CA GLU A 200 32.65 9.17 7.20
C GLU A 200 33.90 8.31 7.10
N PHE A 201 34.49 8.18 5.91
CA PHE A 201 35.72 7.43 5.68
C PHE A 201 36.85 8.03 6.51
N TYR A 202 37.12 9.33 6.41
CA TYR A 202 38.27 9.92 7.13
C TYR A 202 38.13 9.90 8.65
N ARG A 203 36.91 9.90 9.20
CA ARG A 203 36.71 9.75 10.65
C ARG A 203 36.69 8.28 11.11
N THR A 204 36.16 7.35 10.31
CA THR A 204 35.92 5.95 10.74
C THR A 204 36.85 4.91 10.15
N ALA A 205 37.61 5.20 9.09
CA ALA A 205 38.41 4.19 8.42
C ALA A 205 39.46 3.56 9.34
N ILE A 206 39.61 2.24 9.26
CA ILE A 206 40.72 1.48 9.85
C ILE A 206 41.48 0.84 8.70
N TRP A 207 42.72 1.27 8.52
CA TRP A 207 43.65 0.72 7.53
C TRP A 207 44.11 -0.68 7.96
N LEU A 208 43.87 -1.67 7.08
CA LEU A 208 44.28 -3.07 7.27
C LEU A 208 45.60 -3.41 6.56
N GLY A 209 45.94 -2.67 5.51
CA GLY A 209 47.14 -2.88 4.70
C GLY A 209 47.06 -2.13 3.38
N GLY A 210 48.18 -2.01 2.67
CA GLY A 210 48.24 -1.23 1.42
C GLY A 210 48.82 0.17 1.59
N ARG A 211 48.51 1.04 0.64
CA ARG A 211 48.81 2.47 0.65
C ARG A 211 47.94 3.19 1.66
N THR A 212 48.47 4.26 2.26
CA THR A 212 47.77 5.05 3.29
C THR A 212 47.15 6.32 2.70
N PRO A 213 46.04 6.87 3.25
CA PRO A 213 45.38 8.03 2.64
C PRO A 213 46.28 9.27 2.66
N LEU A 214 46.51 9.87 1.49
CA LEU A 214 47.34 11.05 1.30
C LEU A 214 46.78 12.28 2.03
N TRP A 215 45.46 12.33 2.18
CA TRP A 215 44.72 13.42 2.81
C TRP A 215 45.23 13.79 4.22
N TRP A 216 45.77 12.83 4.98
CA TRP A 216 46.37 13.11 6.30
C TRP A 216 47.61 14.00 6.25
N LEU A 217 48.29 14.08 5.11
CA LEU A 217 49.51 14.86 4.90
C LEU A 217 49.24 16.28 4.38
N VAL A 218 47.99 16.57 4.04
CA VAL A 218 47.54 17.91 3.65
C VAL A 218 46.89 18.59 4.86
N PRO A 219 47.41 19.73 5.33
CA PRO A 219 46.82 20.45 6.47
C PRO A 219 45.40 20.93 6.17
N ALA A 220 44.56 21.00 7.21
CA ALA A 220 43.17 21.43 7.07
C ALA A 220 43.03 22.87 6.53
N TYR A 221 43.96 23.77 6.88
CA TYR A 221 43.98 25.14 6.34
C TYR A 221 44.37 25.20 4.85
N GLU A 222 44.87 24.11 4.28
CA GLU A 222 45.26 23.99 2.86
C GLU A 222 44.23 23.24 2.01
N GLU A 223 43.10 22.83 2.58
CA GLU A 223 42.05 22.09 1.85
C GLU A 223 41.55 22.85 0.62
N HIS A 224 41.42 24.17 0.71
CA HIS A 224 40.98 25.02 -0.40
C HIS A 224 41.86 24.92 -1.65
N ARG A 225 43.13 24.51 -1.50
CA ARG A 225 44.08 24.26 -2.59
C ARG A 225 44.66 22.83 -2.57
N TYR A 226 43.86 21.86 -2.09
CA TYR A 226 44.26 20.46 -1.89
C TYR A 226 45.01 19.86 -3.09
N ALA A 227 44.46 20.03 -4.31
CA ALA A 227 45.04 19.45 -5.52
C ALA A 227 46.46 19.97 -5.81
N GLU A 228 46.71 21.26 -5.59
CA GLU A 228 48.04 21.86 -5.74
C GLU A 228 49.02 21.32 -4.68
N TYR A 229 48.55 21.20 -3.44
CA TYR A 229 49.34 20.67 -2.33
C TYR A 229 49.76 19.22 -2.58
N VAL A 230 48.80 18.36 -2.97
CA VAL A 230 49.01 16.95 -3.31
C VAL A 230 50.01 16.82 -4.46
N ARG A 231 49.81 17.58 -5.56
CA ARG A 231 50.73 17.58 -6.70
C ARG A 231 52.15 17.92 -6.24
N THR A 232 52.30 18.94 -5.41
CA THR A 232 53.61 19.36 -4.89
C THR A 232 54.27 18.29 -4.03
N LEU A 233 53.53 17.60 -3.15
CA LEU A 233 54.04 16.50 -2.34
C LEU A 233 54.59 15.34 -3.18
N LEU A 234 53.90 15.01 -4.27
CA LEU A 234 54.24 13.88 -5.16
C LEU A 234 55.35 14.24 -6.16
N GLU A 235 55.24 15.36 -6.88
CA GLU A 235 56.21 15.77 -7.91
C GLU A 235 57.58 16.10 -7.32
N LYS A 236 57.62 16.81 -6.19
CA LYS A 236 58.86 17.10 -5.46
C LYS A 236 59.36 15.91 -4.63
N ARG A 237 58.67 14.76 -4.69
CA ARG A 237 59.01 13.51 -3.98
C ARG A 237 59.18 13.72 -2.47
N PHE A 238 58.35 14.54 -1.85
CA PHE A 238 58.27 14.60 -0.39
C PHE A 238 57.66 13.30 0.17
N VAL A 239 56.78 12.68 -0.61
CA VAL A 239 56.17 11.38 -0.34
C VAL A 239 56.19 10.56 -1.64
N ARG A 240 56.32 9.24 -1.54
CA ARG A 240 56.32 8.36 -2.71
C ARG A 240 54.91 7.94 -3.09
N SER A 241 54.60 7.94 -4.39
CA SER A 241 53.27 7.59 -4.92
C SER A 241 52.87 6.13 -4.68
N ASP A 242 53.82 5.23 -4.44
CA ASP A 242 53.58 3.83 -4.11
C ASP A 242 53.25 3.59 -2.62
N GLU A 243 53.34 4.62 -1.77
CA GLU A 243 53.03 4.53 -0.32
C GLU A 243 51.68 5.18 0.05
N VAL A 244 51.10 5.97 -0.86
CA VAL A 244 49.91 6.79 -0.58
C VAL A 244 48.78 6.61 -1.59
N LEU A 245 47.56 6.87 -1.11
CA LEU A 245 46.32 6.77 -1.86
C LEU A 245 45.57 8.10 -1.77
N ASP A 246 45.23 8.71 -2.90
CA ASP A 246 44.39 9.91 -2.92
C ASP A 246 42.92 9.53 -3.12
N LEU A 247 42.06 10.02 -2.22
CA LEU A 247 40.61 9.83 -2.25
C LEU A 247 39.85 11.16 -2.33
N GLY A 248 40.56 12.29 -2.37
CA GLY A 248 39.96 13.61 -2.58
C GLY A 248 39.98 14.51 -1.36
N SER A 249 39.26 15.63 -1.47
CA SER A 249 39.22 16.72 -0.49
C SER A 249 37.80 16.95 0.02
N LEU A 250 37.70 17.55 1.20
CA LEU A 250 36.44 17.99 1.81
C LEU A 250 36.30 19.53 1.83
N ALA A 251 37.03 20.24 0.96
CA ALA A 251 37.03 21.70 0.91
C ALA A 251 35.66 22.33 0.61
N SER A 252 34.84 21.67 -0.22
CA SER A 252 33.51 22.14 -0.58
C SER A 252 32.59 20.95 -0.82
N ILE A 253 31.43 20.95 -0.16
CA ILE A 253 30.40 19.93 -0.32
C ILE A 253 29.20 20.56 -1.05
N PRO A 254 28.80 20.01 -2.22
CA PRO A 254 27.59 20.45 -2.90
C PRO A 254 26.36 20.31 -2.01
N PRO A 255 25.43 21.27 -1.99
CA PRO A 255 24.29 21.21 -1.09
C PRO A 255 23.34 20.04 -1.37
N GLY A 256 23.35 19.50 -2.60
CA GLY A 256 22.61 18.29 -2.97
C GLY A 256 23.04 17.02 -2.21
N GLU A 257 24.27 16.98 -1.68
CA GLU A 257 24.76 15.85 -0.88
C GLU A 257 24.04 15.74 0.47
N TYR A 258 23.79 16.86 1.16
CA TYR A 258 23.04 16.85 2.42
C TYR A 258 21.60 16.41 2.21
N LEU A 259 21.00 16.84 1.09
CA LEU A 259 19.65 16.45 0.72
C LEU A 259 19.56 14.94 0.48
N GLY A 260 20.45 14.42 -0.37
CA GLY A 260 20.54 13.01 -0.66
C GLY A 260 20.83 12.15 0.57
N ALA A 261 21.77 12.58 1.42
CA ALA A 261 22.07 11.94 2.68
C ALA A 261 20.89 11.92 3.64
N GLY A 262 20.21 13.06 3.80
CA GLY A 262 19.06 13.18 4.68
C GLY A 262 17.90 12.30 4.24
N LEU A 263 17.58 12.28 2.93
CA LEU A 263 16.52 11.43 2.37
C LEU A 263 16.81 9.95 2.59
N TRP A 264 18.05 9.52 2.39
CA TRP A 264 18.48 8.14 2.67
C TRP A 264 18.34 7.76 4.14
N GLN A 265 18.78 8.63 5.05
CA GLN A 265 18.66 8.35 6.49
C GLN A 265 17.19 8.33 6.93
N LEU A 266 16.33 9.21 6.39
CA LEU A 266 14.89 9.14 6.63
C LEU A 266 14.29 7.81 6.15
N TYR A 267 14.65 7.37 4.94
CA TYR A 267 14.20 6.10 4.39
C TYR A 267 14.56 4.93 5.32
N LYS A 268 15.83 4.85 5.76
CA LYS A 268 16.30 3.80 6.67
C LYS A 268 15.75 3.94 8.08
N ALA A 269 15.42 5.14 8.52
CA ALA A 269 14.89 5.38 9.87
C ALA A 269 13.46 4.85 10.06
N ILE A 270 12.69 4.65 8.99
CA ILE A 270 11.36 4.03 9.07
C ILE A 270 11.47 2.58 9.56
N GLU A 271 12.51 1.85 9.14
CA GLU A 271 12.73 0.45 9.52
C GLU A 271 13.65 0.29 10.74
N SER A 272 14.66 1.16 10.85
CA SER A 272 15.68 1.13 11.91
C SER A 272 15.91 2.53 12.49
N PRO A 273 14.96 3.03 13.29
CA PRO A 273 14.91 4.43 13.71
C PRO A 273 16.15 4.84 14.50
N TYR A 274 16.55 4.10 15.53
CA TYR A 274 17.65 4.50 16.41
C TYR A 274 19.01 4.60 15.69
N LYS A 275 19.29 3.70 14.73
CA LYS A 275 20.57 3.70 13.96
C LYS A 275 20.63 4.89 13.00
N SER A 276 19.52 5.17 12.33
CA SER A 276 19.46 6.15 11.22
C SER A 276 19.24 7.57 11.72
N LEU A 277 18.53 7.75 12.84
CA LEU A 277 18.23 9.06 13.42
C LEU A 277 19.49 9.83 13.81
N PHE A 278 20.47 9.12 14.38
CA PHE A 278 21.76 9.72 14.75
C PHE A 278 22.46 10.34 13.52
N LYS A 279 22.47 9.61 12.40
CA LYS A 279 23.06 10.08 11.14
C LYS A 279 22.22 11.20 10.52
N LEU A 280 20.89 11.12 10.59
CA LEU A 280 19.99 12.17 10.10
C LEU A 280 20.24 13.50 10.81
N LEU A 281 20.32 13.49 12.14
CA LEU A 281 20.60 14.69 12.94
C LEU A 281 21.98 15.29 12.65
N LEU A 282 22.98 14.44 12.38
CA LEU A 282 24.30 14.93 11.96
C LEU A 282 24.24 15.63 10.59
N VAL A 283 23.51 15.05 9.63
CA VAL A 283 23.28 15.68 8.32
C VAL A 283 22.52 17.00 8.47
N GLU A 284 21.53 17.06 9.36
CA GLU A 284 20.79 18.28 9.67
C GLU A 284 21.72 19.37 10.22
N ALA A 285 22.57 19.03 11.21
CA ALA A 285 23.54 19.95 11.77
C ALA A 285 24.49 20.50 10.68
N TYR A 286 25.01 19.63 9.81
CA TYR A 286 25.82 20.07 8.68
C TYR A 286 25.06 20.95 7.68
N ALA A 287 23.85 20.58 7.30
CA ALA A 287 23.03 21.34 6.37
C ALA A 287 22.66 22.73 6.92
N SER A 288 22.52 22.85 8.25
CA SER A 288 22.22 24.11 8.90
C SER A 288 23.34 25.14 8.83
N ASP A 289 24.59 24.68 8.78
CA ASP A 289 25.79 25.53 8.71
C ASP A 289 26.18 25.87 7.26
N TYR A 290 25.45 25.36 6.27
CA TYR A 290 25.71 25.63 4.86
C TYR A 290 25.59 27.14 4.56
N PRO A 291 26.56 27.77 3.85
CA PRO A 291 27.66 27.15 3.09
C PRO A 291 28.98 26.94 3.86
N GLN A 292 29.09 27.42 5.10
CA GLN A 292 30.33 27.36 5.89
C GLN A 292 30.38 26.10 6.75
N VAL A 293 30.23 24.94 6.10
CA VAL A 293 30.13 23.66 6.80
C VAL A 293 31.51 23.23 7.30
N ARG A 294 31.57 22.94 8.59
CA ARG A 294 32.75 22.34 9.23
C ARG A 294 32.53 20.84 9.43
N CYS A 295 33.20 20.05 8.60
CA CYS A 295 33.16 18.58 8.63
C CYS A 295 33.94 18.02 9.83
N LEU A 296 33.41 16.97 10.47
CA LEU A 296 34.02 16.36 11.66
C LEU A 296 35.37 15.72 11.37
N SER A 297 35.59 15.20 10.17
CA SER A 297 36.90 14.69 9.77
C SER A 297 38.00 15.77 9.84
N LEU A 298 37.70 17.03 9.52
CA LEU A 298 38.66 18.13 9.64
C LEU A 298 38.99 18.43 11.11
N ASP A 299 38.01 18.33 12.00
CA ASP A 299 38.24 18.44 13.45
C ASP A 299 39.08 17.28 13.99
N PHE A 300 38.81 16.08 13.50
CA PHE A 300 39.63 14.91 13.77
C PHE A 300 41.08 15.13 13.29
N LYS A 301 41.27 15.62 12.05
CA LYS A 301 42.59 15.97 11.48
C LYS A 301 43.31 16.98 12.36
N HIS A 302 42.64 18.06 12.77
CA HIS A 302 43.22 19.06 13.67
C HIS A 302 43.71 18.45 14.99
N ALA A 303 42.96 17.51 15.58
CA ALA A 303 43.40 16.85 16.80
C ALA A 303 44.66 16.00 16.60
N VAL A 304 44.78 15.27 15.49
CA VAL A 304 45.99 14.51 15.12
C VAL A 304 47.20 15.45 14.94
N TYR A 305 47.01 16.57 14.26
CA TYR A 305 48.04 17.60 14.07
C TYR A 305 48.46 18.25 15.39
N ALA A 306 47.52 18.40 16.33
CA ALA A 306 47.76 18.87 17.69
C ALA A 306 48.29 17.79 18.65
N ASN A 307 48.60 16.57 18.18
CA ASN A 307 49.04 15.44 19.00
C ASN A 307 48.06 15.07 20.14
N ARG A 308 46.77 15.29 19.95
CA ARG A 308 45.70 14.82 20.85
C ARG A 308 45.21 13.49 20.30
N LEU A 309 45.80 12.39 20.78
CA LEU A 309 45.58 11.04 20.23
C LEU A 309 44.78 10.13 21.18
N GLU A 310 44.05 10.69 22.13
CA GLU A 310 43.24 9.91 23.08
C GLU A 310 42.05 9.29 22.36
N LEU A 311 41.95 7.96 22.40
CA LEU A 311 40.97 7.21 21.60
C LEU A 311 39.53 7.40 22.08
N ASP A 312 39.31 7.73 23.35
CA ASP A 312 37.97 8.02 23.87
C ASP A 312 37.44 9.35 23.36
N ASP A 313 38.29 10.38 23.33
CA ASP A 313 37.92 11.73 22.88
C ASP A 313 37.77 11.80 21.35
N LEU A 314 38.57 11.01 20.63
CA LEU A 314 38.51 10.88 19.18
C LEU A 314 37.60 9.74 18.69
N ASP A 315 36.78 9.15 19.55
CA ASP A 315 35.83 8.15 19.08
C ASP A 315 34.84 8.79 18.08
N PRO A 316 34.71 8.26 16.84
CA PRO A 316 33.92 8.91 15.79
C PRO A 316 32.45 9.11 16.15
N TYR A 317 31.86 8.24 16.97
CA TYR A 317 30.48 8.39 17.41
C TYR A 317 30.35 9.42 18.54
N ILE A 318 31.36 9.54 19.41
CA ILE A 318 31.37 10.57 20.45
C ILE A 318 31.57 11.96 19.85
N VAL A 319 32.48 12.11 18.90
CA VAL A 319 32.71 13.38 18.19
C VAL A 319 31.44 13.81 17.45
N ALA A 320 30.78 12.88 16.75
CA ALA A 320 29.50 13.15 16.10
C ALA A 320 28.38 13.50 17.10
N TYR A 321 28.30 12.79 18.23
CA TYR A 321 27.35 13.07 19.29
C TYR A 321 27.53 14.49 19.84
N ARG A 322 28.76 14.89 20.19
CA ARG A 322 29.05 16.22 20.74
C ARG A 322 28.73 17.34 19.74
N ARG A 323 28.92 17.09 18.45
CA ARG A 323 28.53 18.03 17.39
C ARG A 323 27.02 18.27 17.35
N VAL A 324 26.24 17.19 17.38
CA VAL A 324 24.77 17.29 17.39
C VAL A 324 24.26 17.83 18.74
N GLU A 325 24.90 17.47 19.85
CA GLU A 325 24.57 18.00 21.18
C GLU A 325 24.72 19.52 21.22
N ALA A 326 25.86 20.07 20.76
CA ALA A 326 26.06 21.52 20.68
C ALA A 326 24.98 22.19 19.81
N TYR A 327 24.72 21.62 18.63
CA TYR A 327 23.71 22.10 17.70
C TYR A 327 22.29 22.17 18.31
N LEU A 328 21.86 21.14 19.03
CA LEU A 328 20.55 21.12 19.67
C LEU A 328 20.50 22.01 20.92
N ALA A 329 21.58 22.04 21.70
CA ALA A 329 21.68 22.88 22.90
C ALA A 329 21.64 24.37 22.57
N ASP A 330 22.34 24.81 21.52
CA ASP A 330 22.35 26.20 21.05
C ASP A 330 20.95 26.69 20.63
N ARG A 331 20.03 25.76 20.34
CA ARG A 331 18.64 26.02 19.96
C ARG A 331 17.64 25.80 21.09
N GLY A 332 18.11 25.34 22.25
CA GLY A 332 17.26 25.01 23.40
C GLY A 332 16.39 23.76 23.19
N ASP A 333 16.73 22.89 22.23
CA ASP A 333 15.87 21.77 21.80
C ASP A 333 16.14 20.49 22.62
N MET A 334 15.78 20.56 23.91
CA MET A 334 16.16 19.55 24.92
C MET A 334 15.46 18.20 24.72
N GLU A 335 14.26 18.17 24.14
CA GLU A 335 13.53 16.93 23.86
C GLU A 335 14.25 16.08 22.79
N ARG A 336 14.68 16.73 21.70
CA ARG A 336 15.47 16.07 20.64
C ARG A 336 16.83 15.62 21.16
N LEU A 337 17.46 16.42 22.03
CA LEU A 337 18.72 16.04 22.68
C LEU A 337 18.55 14.80 23.58
N ALA A 338 17.45 14.71 24.33
CA ALA A 338 17.15 13.54 25.14
C ALA A 338 16.94 12.29 24.26
N LEU A 339 16.25 12.43 23.13
CA LEU A 339 16.08 11.35 22.15
C LEU A 339 17.43 10.90 21.57
N LEU A 340 18.29 11.83 21.15
CA LEU A 340 19.65 11.54 20.66
C LEU A 340 20.46 10.73 21.67
N ARG A 341 20.42 11.11 22.96
CA ARG A 341 21.12 10.40 24.04
C ARG A 341 20.59 8.98 24.20
N ARG A 342 19.27 8.77 24.14
CA ARG A 342 18.65 7.42 24.11
C ARG A 342 19.10 6.61 22.89
N CYS A 343 19.09 7.21 21.70
CA CYS A 343 19.57 6.56 20.47
C CYS A 343 21.03 6.10 20.60
N LEU A 344 21.91 6.97 21.10
CA LEU A 344 23.33 6.65 21.30
C LEU A 344 23.49 5.51 22.33
N TYR A 345 22.82 5.60 23.48
CA TYR A 345 22.88 4.56 24.52
C TYR A 345 22.42 3.20 23.98
N LEU A 346 21.27 3.16 23.29
CA LEU A 346 20.74 1.94 22.69
C LEU A 346 21.62 1.42 21.55
N LYS A 347 22.30 2.30 20.81
CA LYS A 347 23.24 1.89 19.75
C LYS A 347 24.54 1.30 20.29
N ILE A 348 25.03 1.79 21.43
CA ILE A 348 26.21 1.24 22.12
C ILE A 348 25.90 -0.16 22.68
N ASN A 349 24.65 -0.41 23.06
CA ASN A 349 24.14 -1.72 23.50
C ASN A 349 24.96 -2.34 24.66
N GLN A 350 25.39 -1.50 25.61
CA GLN A 350 26.15 -1.91 26.80
C GLN A 350 25.33 -1.60 28.07
N PRO A 351 24.68 -2.61 28.69
CA PRO A 351 23.78 -2.35 29.82
C PRO A 351 24.55 -1.88 31.06
N LEU A 352 24.15 -0.74 31.62
CA LEU A 352 24.70 -0.17 32.85
C LEU A 352 23.96 -0.62 34.11
N SER A 353 22.68 -1.03 33.99
CA SER A 353 21.86 -1.54 35.10
C SER A 353 22.38 -2.84 35.72
N ARG A 354 23.27 -3.55 35.01
CA ARG A 354 23.88 -4.80 35.46
C ARG A 354 25.34 -4.56 35.87
N PRO A 355 25.88 -5.29 36.87
CA PRO A 355 27.28 -5.22 37.23
C PRO A 355 28.16 -5.75 36.08
N PRO A 356 29.44 -5.31 35.99
CA PRO A 356 30.36 -5.78 34.96
C PRO A 356 30.68 -7.28 35.12
N ILE A 357 30.73 -7.98 33.99
CA ILE A 357 31.15 -9.38 33.92
C ILE A 357 32.63 -9.44 34.35
N ASN A 358 32.97 -10.35 35.28
CA ASN A 358 34.33 -10.53 35.85
C ASN A 358 34.89 -9.36 36.68
N ARG A 359 34.04 -8.45 37.17
CA ARG A 359 34.44 -7.26 37.99
C ARG A 359 35.36 -6.25 37.29
N THR A 360 35.77 -6.50 36.05
CA THR A 360 36.58 -5.57 35.25
C THR A 360 35.67 -4.76 34.31
N ARG A 361 35.79 -3.43 34.36
CA ARG A 361 35.00 -2.55 33.49
C ARG A 361 35.65 -2.46 32.11
N SER A 362 34.90 -2.79 31.06
CA SER A 362 35.34 -2.54 29.68
C SER A 362 35.57 -1.05 29.45
N TRP A 363 36.40 -0.70 28.46
CA TRP A 363 36.63 0.71 28.10
C TRP A 363 35.32 1.39 27.65
N LYS A 364 34.45 0.69 26.90
CA LYS A 364 33.12 1.18 26.50
C LYS A 364 32.26 1.51 27.71
N ARG A 365 32.22 0.61 28.70
CA ARG A 365 31.45 0.84 29.93
C ARG A 365 31.94 2.08 30.68
N ARG A 366 33.25 2.26 30.85
CA ARG A 366 33.82 3.44 31.53
C ARG A 366 33.48 4.74 30.80
N LEU A 367 33.52 4.74 29.47
CA LEU A 367 33.14 5.89 28.66
C LEU A 367 31.64 6.19 28.79
N LEU A 368 30.78 5.18 28.71
CA LEU A 368 29.34 5.33 28.86
C LEU A 368 28.92 5.80 30.27
N GLU A 369 29.59 5.31 31.33
CA GLU A 369 29.40 5.78 32.70
C GLU A 369 29.73 7.28 32.85
N ARG A 370 30.79 7.78 32.18
CA ARG A 370 31.09 9.22 32.17
C ARG A 370 30.01 10.03 31.44
N LEU A 371 29.61 9.59 30.25
CA LEU A 371 28.58 10.30 29.46
C LEU A 371 27.24 10.37 30.18
N THR A 372 26.79 9.24 30.74
CA THR A 372 25.50 9.17 31.45
C THR A 372 25.50 9.96 32.76
N HIS A 373 26.66 10.08 33.40
CA HIS A 373 26.85 11.01 34.52
C HIS A 373 26.69 12.46 34.08
N ASP A 374 27.33 12.88 32.99
CA ASP A 374 27.17 14.22 32.41
C ASP A 374 25.71 14.52 32.02
N TRP A 375 24.97 13.49 31.59
CA TRP A 375 23.55 13.62 31.22
C TRP A 375 22.60 13.71 32.42
N GLY A 376 23.08 13.41 33.63
CA GLY A 376 22.26 13.36 34.84
C GLY A 376 21.30 12.17 34.89
N TRP A 377 21.65 11.04 34.26
CA TRP A 377 20.81 9.84 34.28
C TRP A 377 20.96 9.06 35.59
N ASP A 378 19.87 8.44 36.03
CA ASP A 378 19.81 7.62 37.23
C ASP A 378 19.65 6.12 36.90
N GLU A 379 19.65 5.28 37.94
CA GLU A 379 19.46 3.84 37.79
C GLU A 379 18.11 3.44 37.17
N ARG A 380 17.08 4.29 37.31
CA ARG A 380 15.75 4.03 36.73
C ARG A 380 15.81 4.13 35.22
N GLN A 381 16.49 5.15 34.70
CA GLN A 381 16.70 5.33 33.26
C GLN A 381 17.45 4.12 32.66
N PHE A 382 18.49 3.63 33.33
CA PHE A 382 19.22 2.43 32.89
C PHE A 382 18.33 1.19 32.91
N ALA A 383 17.60 0.96 34.01
CA ALA A 383 16.71 -0.19 34.13
C ALA A 383 15.62 -0.21 33.04
N GLN A 384 15.11 0.96 32.66
CA GLN A 384 14.13 1.11 31.58
C GLN A 384 14.75 0.79 30.21
N LEU A 385 15.88 1.42 29.85
CA LEU A 385 16.52 1.26 28.54
C LEU A 385 17.13 -0.13 28.34
N ASP A 386 17.73 -0.71 29.38
CA ASP A 386 18.36 -2.04 29.31
C ASP A 386 17.34 -3.18 29.23
N ARG A 387 16.07 -2.92 29.55
CA ARG A 387 14.94 -3.83 29.38
C ARG A 387 14.23 -3.64 28.04
N ARG A 388 14.91 -3.10 27.02
CA ARG A 388 14.36 -2.92 25.67
C ARG A 388 13.70 -4.17 25.08
N SER A 389 14.26 -5.35 25.34
CA SER A 389 13.65 -6.62 24.88
C SER A 389 12.33 -6.97 25.58
N GLN A 390 12.03 -6.31 26.69
CA GLN A 390 10.79 -6.44 27.45
C GLN A 390 9.86 -5.24 27.21
N TRP A 391 10.18 -4.34 26.28
CA TRP A 391 9.31 -3.22 25.97
C TRP A 391 8.06 -3.70 25.27
N LYS A 392 6.93 -3.45 25.90
CA LYS A 392 5.60 -3.74 25.38
C LYS A 392 4.89 -2.48 24.92
N THR A 393 3.62 -2.62 24.56
CA THR A 393 2.75 -1.59 23.96
C THR A 393 2.96 -0.18 24.49
N ARG A 394 2.87 0.03 25.81
CA ARG A 394 2.89 1.39 26.40
C ARG A 394 4.24 2.08 26.20
N GLN A 395 5.34 1.37 26.44
CA GLN A 395 6.68 1.90 26.26
C GLN A 395 6.97 2.15 24.78
N VAL A 396 6.54 1.22 23.91
CA VAL A 396 6.73 1.35 22.46
C VAL A 396 5.96 2.53 21.89
N ASP A 397 4.72 2.78 22.33
CA ASP A 397 3.96 3.95 21.86
C ASP A 397 4.60 5.27 22.31
N GLN A 398 5.19 5.33 23.51
CA GLN A 398 5.93 6.52 23.97
C GLN A 398 7.17 6.79 23.10
N GLU A 399 8.01 5.78 22.86
CA GLU A 399 9.20 5.94 22.00
C GLU A 399 8.82 6.23 20.54
N ARG A 400 7.76 5.59 20.03
CA ARG A 400 7.21 5.82 18.69
C ARG A 400 6.87 7.29 18.48
N ARG A 401 6.19 7.94 19.43
CA ARG A 401 5.83 9.36 19.32
C ARG A 401 7.06 10.25 19.20
N ALA A 402 8.08 10.01 20.02
CA ALA A 402 9.32 10.78 19.97
C ALA A 402 10.04 10.61 18.63
N LEU A 403 10.16 9.35 18.16
CA LEU A 403 10.77 9.04 16.86
C LEU A 403 9.98 9.66 15.69
N PHE A 404 8.65 9.58 15.71
CA PHE A 404 7.79 10.13 14.68
C PHE A 404 7.87 11.65 14.56
N ASN A 405 7.89 12.34 15.70
CA ASN A 405 8.07 13.78 15.70
C ASN A 405 9.39 14.16 15.03
N GLU A 406 10.46 13.42 15.35
CA GLU A 406 11.78 13.65 14.76
C GLU A 406 11.84 13.35 13.26
N LEU A 407 11.26 12.23 12.78
CA LEU A 407 11.23 11.91 11.35
C LEU A 407 10.41 12.93 10.55
N THR A 408 9.28 13.35 11.11
CA THR A 408 8.42 14.37 10.49
C THR A 408 9.16 15.71 10.43
N TYR A 409 9.88 16.07 11.49
CA TYR A 409 10.71 17.26 11.52
C TYR A 409 11.83 17.19 10.47
N GLY A 410 12.60 16.10 10.43
CA GLY A 410 13.68 15.90 9.47
C GLY A 410 13.19 15.98 8.02
N TYR A 411 12.03 15.39 7.71
CA TYR A 411 11.41 15.51 6.38
C TYR A 411 11.07 16.96 6.02
N ARG A 412 10.44 17.71 6.94
CA ARG A 412 10.10 19.12 6.73
C ARG A 412 11.35 19.97 6.54
N PHE A 413 12.36 19.78 7.40
CA PHE A 413 13.64 20.48 7.32
C PHE A 413 14.30 20.27 5.95
N LEU A 414 14.40 19.03 5.46
CA LEU A 414 15.00 18.74 4.16
C LEU A 414 14.19 19.33 3.01
N SER A 415 12.85 19.29 3.11
CA SER A 415 11.96 19.91 2.10
C SER A 415 12.16 21.43 2.04
N GLU A 416 12.26 22.10 3.19
CA GLU A 416 12.53 23.53 3.27
C GLU A 416 13.94 23.87 2.79
N PHE A 417 14.95 23.08 3.16
CA PHE A 417 16.33 23.24 2.73
C PHE A 417 16.45 23.16 1.19
N ALA A 418 15.79 22.16 0.57
CA ALA A 418 15.77 21.99 -0.88
C ALA A 418 15.09 23.17 -1.59
N LYS A 419 13.97 23.67 -1.05
CA LYS A 419 13.26 24.84 -1.58
C LYS A 419 14.10 26.11 -1.47
N ARG A 420 14.71 26.35 -0.31
CA ARG A 420 15.55 27.54 -0.03
C ARG A 420 16.73 27.66 -0.98
N LEU A 421 17.37 26.53 -1.29
CA LEU A 421 18.55 26.48 -2.16
C LEU A 421 18.23 26.18 -3.63
N GLN A 422 16.93 26.11 -4.00
CA GLN A 422 16.46 25.82 -5.36
C GLN A 422 17.08 24.55 -5.97
N ILE A 423 17.26 23.50 -5.15
CA ILE A 423 17.83 22.21 -5.56
C ILE A 423 16.72 21.35 -6.18
N THR A 424 16.11 21.84 -7.27
CA THR A 424 15.01 21.17 -7.95
C THR A 424 15.51 20.42 -9.17
N SER A 425 16.09 19.24 -8.97
CA SER A 425 16.18 18.23 -10.02
C SER A 425 14.86 17.44 -10.08
N SER A 426 14.47 16.96 -11.26
CA SER A 426 13.27 16.11 -11.42
C SER A 426 13.36 14.81 -10.61
N ILE A 427 14.58 14.31 -10.40
CA ILE A 427 14.89 13.10 -9.62
C ILE A 427 14.56 13.33 -8.13
N ASN A 428 14.99 14.45 -7.54
CA ASN A 428 14.71 14.76 -6.13
C ASN A 428 13.21 14.90 -5.84
N GLY A 429 12.43 15.45 -6.79
CA GLY A 429 10.98 15.60 -6.61
C GLY A 429 10.24 14.27 -6.49
N ARG A 430 10.66 13.25 -7.27
CA ARG A 430 10.15 11.88 -7.18
C ARG A 430 10.48 11.27 -5.82
N ASP A 431 11.72 11.36 -5.37
CA ASP A 431 12.18 10.75 -4.11
C ASP A 431 11.46 11.35 -2.90
N PHE A 432 11.23 12.67 -2.91
CA PHE A 432 10.42 13.35 -1.89
C PHE A 432 8.96 12.88 -1.85
N ALA A 433 8.36 12.63 -3.02
CA ALA A 433 6.98 12.15 -3.11
C ALA A 433 6.86 10.71 -2.61
N VAL A 434 7.79 9.83 -3.01
CA VAL A 434 7.84 8.43 -2.55
C VAL A 434 8.06 8.38 -1.04
N LEU A 435 9.07 9.10 -0.53
CA LEU A 435 9.37 9.14 0.90
C LEU A 435 8.21 9.73 1.71
N GLY A 436 7.60 10.81 1.22
CA GLY A 436 6.41 11.40 1.82
C GLY A 436 5.28 10.37 1.93
N ARG A 437 4.94 9.68 0.83
CA ARG A 437 3.89 8.64 0.81
C ARG A 437 4.23 7.47 1.74
N ARG A 438 5.49 7.05 1.82
CA ARG A 438 5.93 5.99 2.75
C ARG A 438 5.80 6.42 4.21
N LEU A 439 6.21 7.65 4.54
CA LEU A 439 6.01 8.23 5.88
C LEU A 439 4.52 8.33 6.22
N HIS A 440 3.69 8.82 5.30
CA HIS A 440 2.24 8.87 5.49
C HIS A 440 1.64 7.48 5.70
N ALA A 441 2.00 6.49 4.87
CA ALA A 441 1.54 5.12 5.01
C ALA A 441 1.92 4.50 6.37
N ALA A 442 3.13 4.78 6.88
CA ALA A 442 3.58 4.29 8.18
C ALA A 442 2.99 5.04 9.39
N ILE A 443 2.81 6.36 9.28
CA ILE A 443 2.59 7.26 10.43
C ILE A 443 1.15 7.79 10.52
N GLU A 444 0.52 8.11 9.38
CA GLU A 444 -0.75 8.83 9.34
C GLU A 444 -1.90 7.99 9.91
N ARG A 445 -2.73 8.63 10.75
CA ARG A 445 -3.97 8.05 11.29
C ARG A 445 -5.13 8.44 10.39
N LYS A 446 -5.91 7.45 9.95
CA LYS A 446 -7.13 7.61 9.14
C LYS A 446 -8.25 6.78 9.75
N ALA A 447 -9.50 7.12 9.44
CA ALA A 447 -10.64 6.27 9.81
C ALA A 447 -10.45 4.85 9.26
N GLY A 448 -10.76 3.83 10.06
CA GLY A 448 -10.60 2.41 9.72
C GLY A 448 -9.15 1.90 9.66
N LYS A 449 -8.14 2.76 9.50
CA LYS A 449 -6.74 2.33 9.38
C LYS A 449 -6.20 1.79 10.72
N ILE A 450 -5.68 0.58 10.68
CA ILE A 450 -5.00 -0.07 11.80
C ILE A 450 -3.56 0.43 11.89
N GLU A 451 -3.23 1.09 13.01
CA GLU A 451 -1.90 1.65 13.25
C GLU A 451 -0.82 0.58 13.43
N ALA A 452 0.32 0.76 12.77
CA ALA A 452 1.58 0.12 13.14
C ALA A 452 2.28 0.95 14.21
N ILE A 453 2.52 0.36 15.38
CA ILE A 453 3.19 0.99 16.52
C ILE A 453 4.64 0.53 16.69
N ASN A 454 4.97 -0.71 16.33
CA ASN A 454 6.33 -1.23 16.45
C ASN A 454 7.04 -1.28 15.09
N MET A 455 7.92 -0.31 14.81
CA MET A 455 8.79 -0.32 13.63
C MET A 455 10.24 -0.55 14.05
N GLY A 456 10.51 -1.71 14.64
CA GLY A 456 11.84 -2.07 15.16
C GLY A 456 12.21 -1.38 16.48
N ILE A 457 11.23 -0.86 17.22
CA ILE A 457 11.46 -0.25 18.55
C ILE A 457 11.75 -1.35 19.57
N SER A 458 10.86 -2.33 19.68
CA SER A 458 11.04 -3.52 20.52
C SER A 458 11.26 -4.76 19.63
N PRO A 459 12.18 -5.67 20.00
CA PRO A 459 12.34 -6.93 19.30
C PRO A 459 11.19 -7.92 19.59
N ASP A 460 10.46 -7.74 20.69
CA ASP A 460 9.36 -8.63 21.10
C ASP A 460 8.19 -7.86 21.72
N MET A 461 7.08 -7.85 20.99
CA MET A 461 5.82 -7.22 21.42
C MET A 461 4.82 -8.21 22.03
N ALA A 462 5.08 -9.52 21.94
CA ALA A 462 4.10 -10.54 22.29
C ALA A 462 3.83 -10.51 23.79
N GLU A 463 2.56 -10.51 24.15
CA GLU A 463 2.13 -10.61 25.54
C GLU A 463 1.87 -12.07 25.88
N HIS A 464 2.26 -12.49 27.08
CA HIS A 464 2.03 -13.87 27.50
C HIS A 464 0.54 -14.13 27.79
N SER A 465 -0.13 -13.15 28.39
CA SER A 465 -1.55 -13.22 28.72
C SER A 465 -2.21 -11.87 28.51
N LEU A 466 -3.39 -11.89 27.92
CA LEU A 466 -4.23 -10.74 27.65
C LEU A 466 -5.66 -11.02 28.12
N THR A 467 -6.39 -9.96 28.45
CA THR A 467 -7.81 -10.03 28.76
C THR A 467 -8.59 -9.13 27.80
N LEU A 468 -9.54 -9.72 27.09
CA LEU A 468 -10.44 -9.03 26.17
C LEU A 468 -11.81 -8.88 26.82
N VAL A 469 -12.29 -7.65 26.94
CA VAL A 469 -13.55 -7.34 27.62
C VAL A 469 -14.45 -6.53 26.69
N GLN A 470 -15.70 -6.97 26.53
CA GLN A 470 -16.76 -6.11 26.02
C GLN A 470 -17.44 -5.39 27.19
N GLY A 471 -17.64 -4.10 27.05
CA GLY A 471 -18.41 -3.29 27.99
C GLY A 471 -19.03 -2.09 27.29
N TYR A 472 -19.35 -1.06 28.07
CA TYR A 472 -19.94 0.17 27.59
C TYR A 472 -18.99 1.35 27.83
N ASP A 473 -18.91 2.26 26.86
CA ASP A 473 -18.15 3.48 27.02
C ASP A 473 -18.92 4.53 27.85
N ALA A 474 -18.34 5.72 28.04
CA ALA A 474 -18.96 6.77 28.85
C ALA A 474 -20.26 7.33 28.24
N ALA A 475 -20.50 7.11 26.95
CA ALA A 475 -21.74 7.49 26.27
C ALA A 475 -22.81 6.38 26.34
N GLY A 476 -22.46 5.19 26.88
CA GLY A 476 -23.34 4.03 26.90
C GLY A 476 -23.30 3.23 25.60
N ASP A 477 -22.34 3.49 24.71
CA ASP A 477 -22.15 2.72 23.48
C ASP A 477 -21.28 1.48 23.76
N ILE A 478 -21.50 0.40 23.01
CA ILE A 478 -20.69 -0.82 23.10
C ILE A 478 -19.23 -0.51 22.78
N SER A 479 -18.30 -1.04 23.59
CA SER A 479 -16.88 -0.94 23.36
C SER A 479 -16.12 -2.20 23.76
N TRP A 480 -15.03 -2.46 23.04
CA TRP A 480 -14.07 -3.52 23.32
C TRP A 480 -12.80 -2.91 23.92
N ALA A 481 -12.31 -3.52 24.99
CA ALA A 481 -11.10 -3.12 25.68
C ALA A 481 -10.16 -4.32 25.86
N LEU A 482 -8.88 -4.10 25.56
CA LEU A 482 -7.82 -5.08 25.77
C LEU A 482 -6.95 -4.69 26.95
N TYR A 483 -6.72 -5.62 27.87
CA TYR A 483 -5.88 -5.43 29.05
C TYR A 483 -4.71 -6.42 29.06
N GLU A 484 -3.63 -6.03 29.73
CA GLU A 484 -2.47 -6.87 30.01
C GLU A 484 -2.80 -7.84 31.16
N GLY A 485 -2.36 -9.09 31.04
CA GLY A 485 -2.56 -10.13 32.05
C GLY A 485 -3.90 -10.84 31.94
N CYS A 486 -4.14 -11.74 32.89
CA CYS A 486 -5.42 -12.44 33.07
C CYS A 486 -6.17 -11.75 34.22
N LEU A 487 -7.18 -10.95 33.88
CA LEU A 487 -7.97 -10.15 34.81
C LEU A 487 -9.41 -10.64 34.81
N SER A 488 -10.05 -10.57 35.97
CA SER A 488 -11.52 -10.62 36.05
C SER A 488 -12.13 -9.28 35.64
N VAL A 489 -13.43 -9.27 35.31
CA VAL A 489 -14.16 -8.03 34.92
C VAL A 489 -14.02 -6.94 35.98
N ARG A 490 -14.12 -7.29 37.28
CA ARG A 490 -13.99 -6.32 38.39
C ARG A 490 -12.57 -5.79 38.54
N GLU A 491 -11.56 -6.61 38.27
CA GLU A 491 -10.18 -6.16 38.32
C GLU A 491 -9.88 -5.21 37.15
N ALA A 492 -10.40 -5.49 35.95
CA ALA A 492 -10.19 -4.67 34.76
C ALA A 492 -10.61 -3.21 34.95
N GLU A 493 -11.62 -2.92 35.76
CA GLU A 493 -12.04 -1.56 36.13
C GLU A 493 -10.93 -0.74 36.81
N ASN A 494 -10.00 -1.40 37.50
CA ASN A 494 -8.89 -0.76 38.21
C ASN A 494 -7.63 -0.57 37.33
N PHE A 495 -7.62 -1.12 36.12
CA PHE A 495 -6.49 -1.03 35.20
C PHE A 495 -6.81 -0.18 33.98
N SER A 496 -5.78 0.46 33.42
CA SER A 496 -5.90 1.13 32.12
C SER A 496 -5.73 0.11 30.99
N PRO A 497 -6.64 0.04 30.02
CA PRO A 497 -6.49 -0.87 28.89
C PRO A 497 -5.29 -0.49 28.02
N LEU A 498 -4.72 -1.48 27.35
CA LEU A 498 -3.71 -1.30 26.30
C LEU A 498 -4.31 -0.56 25.10
N LYS A 499 -5.55 -0.91 24.73
CA LYS A 499 -6.29 -0.26 23.64
C LYS A 499 -7.80 -0.45 23.84
N ARG A 500 -8.57 0.54 23.37
CA ARG A 500 -10.03 0.47 23.24
C ARG A 500 -10.43 0.63 21.77
N SER A 501 -11.51 -0.01 21.38
CA SER A 501 -12.11 0.08 20.04
C SER A 501 -13.62 -0.06 20.17
N ARG A 502 -14.40 0.53 19.27
CA ARG A 502 -15.85 0.27 19.19
C ARG A 502 -16.12 -1.16 18.71
N ASP A 503 -15.29 -1.63 17.79
CA ASP A 503 -15.42 -2.93 17.14
C ASP A 503 -14.27 -3.86 17.51
N LEU A 504 -14.58 -5.17 17.51
CA LEU A 504 -13.64 -6.23 17.86
C LEU A 504 -12.55 -6.41 16.81
N VAL A 505 -12.91 -6.48 15.54
CA VAL A 505 -11.98 -6.81 14.44
C VAL A 505 -10.85 -5.78 14.28
N PRO A 506 -11.08 -4.46 14.34
CA PRO A 506 -10.00 -3.48 14.35
C PRO A 506 -9.02 -3.67 15.53
N LEU A 507 -9.52 -4.10 16.69
CA LEU A 507 -8.69 -4.36 17.88
C LEU A 507 -7.84 -5.62 17.71
N LEU A 508 -8.42 -6.73 17.24
CA LEU A 508 -7.68 -7.97 16.95
C LEU A 508 -6.67 -7.78 15.81
N GLY A 509 -7.08 -7.09 14.74
CA GLY A 509 -6.19 -6.74 13.64
C GLY A 509 -5.02 -5.85 14.09
N TRP A 510 -5.26 -4.93 15.04
CA TRP A 510 -4.19 -4.16 15.67
C TRP A 510 -3.24 -5.02 16.51
N CYS A 511 -3.75 -6.00 17.25
CA CYS A 511 -2.93 -6.93 18.01
C CYS A 511 -2.03 -7.76 17.09
N HIS A 512 -2.61 -8.32 16.03
CA HIS A 512 -1.92 -9.14 15.04
C HIS A 512 -0.86 -8.34 14.27
N ARG A 513 -1.22 -7.16 13.75
CA ARG A 513 -0.29 -6.29 12.98
C ARG A 513 0.94 -5.86 13.79
N ASN A 514 0.81 -5.74 15.10
CA ASN A 514 1.88 -5.28 15.98
C ASN A 514 2.60 -6.41 16.72
N GLY A 515 2.26 -7.67 16.46
CA GLY A 515 2.84 -8.83 17.13
C GLY A 515 2.56 -8.87 18.63
N ILE A 516 1.45 -8.29 19.08
CA ILE A 516 1.02 -8.31 20.49
C ILE A 516 0.44 -9.67 20.86
N VAL A 517 -0.21 -10.32 19.89
CA VAL A 517 -0.75 -11.68 20.01
C VAL A 517 0.01 -12.57 19.03
N ASP A 518 0.55 -13.68 19.54
CA ASP A 518 1.14 -14.74 18.74
C ASP A 518 0.47 -16.11 19.03
N THR A 519 1.09 -17.22 18.60
CA THR A 519 0.59 -18.58 18.88
C THR A 519 0.64 -18.99 20.35
N ALA A 520 1.49 -18.34 21.15
CA ALA A 520 1.73 -18.65 22.56
C ALA A 520 0.98 -17.70 23.52
N THR A 521 0.46 -16.58 23.02
CA THR A 521 -0.38 -15.66 23.79
C THR A 521 -1.70 -16.29 24.21
N HIS A 522 -1.98 -16.29 25.52
CA HIS A 522 -3.29 -16.67 26.06
C HIS A 522 -4.21 -15.45 26.12
N VAL A 523 -5.42 -15.53 25.56
CA VAL A 523 -6.40 -14.44 25.61
C VAL A 523 -7.63 -14.89 26.40
N ALA A 524 -7.80 -14.34 27.61
CA ALA A 524 -9.02 -14.53 28.40
C ALA A 524 -10.15 -13.66 27.83
N LEU A 525 -11.32 -14.24 27.61
CA LEU A 525 -12.47 -13.56 27.01
C LEU A 525 -13.56 -13.29 28.05
N HIS A 526 -13.97 -12.02 28.16
CA HIS A 526 -15.19 -11.60 28.84
C HIS A 526 -16.12 -10.98 27.79
N PRO A 527 -17.04 -11.76 27.21
CA PRO A 527 -17.77 -11.35 26.02
C PRO A 527 -18.87 -10.33 26.30
N GLY A 528 -19.16 -10.00 27.56
CA GLY A 528 -20.24 -9.07 27.93
C GLY A 528 -21.59 -9.56 27.41
N ASP A 529 -22.25 -8.73 26.61
CA ASP A 529 -23.53 -9.04 25.95
C ASP A 529 -23.35 -9.68 24.55
N SER A 530 -22.11 -9.82 24.07
CA SER A 530 -21.83 -10.48 22.80
C SER A 530 -21.98 -12.00 22.89
N GLY A 531 -22.34 -12.63 21.78
CA GLY A 531 -22.37 -14.09 21.67
C GLY A 531 -21.01 -14.72 21.38
N LEU A 532 -19.91 -13.96 21.44
CA LEU A 532 -18.57 -14.43 21.11
C LEU A 532 -18.11 -15.48 22.13
N ILE A 533 -17.60 -16.61 21.63
CA ILE A 533 -17.00 -17.67 22.45
C ILE A 533 -15.49 -17.81 22.20
N GLU A 534 -14.77 -18.43 23.14
CA GLU A 534 -13.31 -18.59 23.04
C GLU A 534 -12.87 -19.35 21.78
N ALA A 535 -13.64 -20.38 21.36
CA ALA A 535 -13.36 -21.14 20.14
C ALA A 535 -13.47 -20.27 18.87
N GLU A 536 -14.44 -19.35 18.82
CA GLU A 536 -14.60 -18.39 17.72
C GLU A 536 -13.45 -17.38 17.73
N LEU A 537 -13.07 -16.86 18.91
CA LEU A 537 -11.93 -15.96 19.05
C LEU A 537 -10.62 -16.61 18.56
N PHE A 538 -10.39 -17.88 18.88
CA PHE A 538 -9.22 -18.62 18.40
C PHE A 538 -9.24 -18.81 16.88
N SER A 539 -10.40 -19.13 16.30
CA SER A 539 -10.58 -19.22 14.85
C SER A 539 -10.33 -17.88 14.16
N LEU A 540 -10.86 -16.77 14.70
CA LEU A 540 -10.62 -15.41 14.21
C LEU A 540 -9.14 -15.06 14.16
N LEU A 541 -8.41 -15.30 15.25
CA LEU A 541 -6.96 -15.05 15.29
C LEU A 541 -6.19 -15.95 14.31
N THR A 542 -6.68 -17.15 14.04
CA THR A 542 -6.10 -18.07 13.05
C THR A 542 -6.32 -17.56 11.63
N ASP A 543 -7.55 -17.16 11.30
CA ASP A 543 -7.91 -16.63 9.99
C ASP A 543 -7.16 -15.31 9.71
N LEU A 544 -7.02 -14.42 10.71
CA LEU A 544 -6.22 -13.20 10.58
C LEU A 544 -4.75 -13.48 10.25
N ARG A 545 -4.14 -14.50 10.87
CA ARG A 545 -2.75 -14.90 10.62
C ARG A 545 -2.56 -15.49 9.23
N GLN A 546 -3.53 -16.30 8.77
CA GLN A 546 -3.49 -16.90 7.44
C GLN A 546 -3.71 -15.86 6.34
N ALA A 547 -4.66 -14.94 6.54
CA ALA A 547 -4.93 -13.88 5.60
C ALA A 547 -3.78 -12.87 5.52
N PHE A 548 -3.20 -12.47 6.65
CA PHE A 548 -2.18 -11.42 6.69
C PHE A 548 -0.90 -11.91 7.38
N PRO A 549 -0.04 -12.71 6.71
CA PRO A 549 1.20 -13.20 7.32
C PRO A 549 2.14 -12.04 7.67
N MET A 550 2.74 -12.12 8.87
CA MET A 550 3.67 -11.11 9.38
C MET A 550 5.11 -11.68 9.46
N PRO A 551 6.16 -10.86 9.24
CA PRO A 551 6.11 -9.46 8.84
C PRO A 551 5.67 -9.29 7.38
N LEU A 552 5.01 -8.16 7.08
CA LEU A 552 4.66 -7.81 5.70
C LEU A 552 5.92 -7.55 4.86
N PRO A 553 5.93 -7.88 3.56
CA PRO A 553 7.06 -7.58 2.68
C PRO A 553 7.25 -6.06 2.50
N THR A 554 8.47 -5.62 2.23
CA THR A 554 8.77 -4.20 1.97
C THR A 554 8.02 -3.70 0.74
N VAL A 555 7.42 -2.50 0.85
CA VAL A 555 6.68 -1.88 -0.25
C VAL A 555 7.63 -1.45 -1.36
N ALA A 556 7.37 -1.91 -2.58
CA ALA A 556 8.13 -1.51 -3.76
C ALA A 556 7.90 -0.01 -4.10
N GLU A 557 8.94 0.67 -4.56
CA GLU A 557 8.89 2.10 -4.90
C GLU A 557 7.80 2.41 -5.94
N GLN A 558 7.66 1.56 -6.97
CA GLN A 558 6.64 1.71 -8.00
C GLN A 558 5.22 1.73 -7.43
N ALA A 559 4.94 0.96 -6.38
CA ALA A 559 3.61 0.94 -5.74
C ALA A 559 3.31 2.29 -5.03
N LEU A 560 4.35 2.95 -4.51
CA LEU A 560 4.23 4.28 -3.90
C LEU A 560 4.11 5.39 -4.94
N LEU A 561 4.35 5.15 -6.23
CA LEU A 561 4.16 6.15 -7.29
C LEU A 561 2.71 6.26 -7.76
N THR A 562 1.89 5.22 -7.56
CA THR A 562 0.46 5.24 -7.85
C THR A 562 -0.37 5.41 -6.58
N THR A 563 -1.68 5.58 -6.72
CA THR A 563 -2.61 5.55 -5.58
C THR A 563 -2.60 4.17 -4.91
N ALA A 564 -2.87 4.14 -3.61
CA ALA A 564 -3.02 2.88 -2.88
C ALA A 564 -4.21 2.09 -3.44
N VAL A 565 -4.02 0.80 -3.68
CA VAL A 565 -5.06 -0.11 -4.20
C VAL A 565 -5.13 -1.36 -3.33
N PRO A 566 -6.32 -1.96 -3.10
CA PRO A 566 -6.44 -3.17 -2.32
C PRO A 566 -5.69 -4.32 -3.01
N THR A 567 -4.90 -5.08 -2.24
CA THR A 567 -4.17 -6.28 -2.70
C THR A 567 -4.76 -7.54 -2.08
N GLN A 568 -5.32 -7.45 -0.88
CA GLN A 568 -5.98 -8.56 -0.20
C GLN A 568 -7.16 -8.06 0.63
N VAL A 569 -8.26 -8.80 0.61
CA VAL A 569 -9.48 -8.51 1.34
C VAL A 569 -9.95 -9.77 2.07
N LEU A 570 -10.20 -9.64 3.36
CA LEU A 570 -10.76 -10.66 4.22
C LEU A 570 -12.13 -10.19 4.71
N LEU A 571 -13.16 -10.99 4.47
CA LEU A 571 -14.51 -10.79 4.99
C LEU A 571 -14.76 -11.79 6.12
N LEU A 572 -15.08 -11.29 7.31
CA LEU A 572 -15.44 -12.08 8.48
C LEU A 572 -16.92 -11.84 8.77
N VAL A 573 -17.72 -12.90 8.75
CA VAL A 573 -19.18 -12.82 8.71
C VAL A 573 -19.78 -13.40 9.99
N ASN A 574 -20.74 -12.69 10.57
CA ASN A 574 -21.50 -13.12 11.75
C ASN A 574 -20.65 -13.42 12.99
N ILE A 575 -19.65 -12.59 13.29
CA ILE A 575 -18.81 -12.78 14.48
C ILE A 575 -19.65 -12.69 15.76
N GLY A 576 -19.64 -13.74 16.59
CA GLY A 576 -20.42 -13.79 17.84
C GLY A 576 -21.93 -13.72 17.64
N LEU A 577 -22.42 -13.97 16.42
CA LEU A 577 -23.83 -13.95 16.06
C LEU A 577 -24.21 -15.29 15.43
N ASP A 578 -25.24 -15.93 15.97
CA ASP A 578 -25.78 -17.16 15.39
C ASP A 578 -27.13 -16.87 14.70
N PRO A 579 -27.22 -17.01 13.36
CA PRO A 579 -28.46 -16.75 12.63
C PRO A 579 -29.58 -17.76 12.94
N PHE A 580 -29.30 -18.88 13.60
CA PHE A 580 -30.28 -19.96 13.85
C PHE A 580 -30.79 -20.04 15.31
N ARG A 581 -30.62 -19.00 16.12
CA ARG A 581 -31.12 -18.98 17.52
C ARG A 581 -32.66 -19.16 17.67
N SER A 582 -33.41 -19.22 16.57
CA SER A 582 -34.86 -19.49 16.51
C SER A 582 -35.14 -20.79 15.74
N GLU A 583 -35.78 -21.75 16.43
CA GLU A 583 -36.44 -23.04 16.05
C GLU A 583 -36.47 -23.56 14.59
N HIS A 584 -35.46 -23.36 13.75
CA HIS A 584 -35.45 -23.83 12.37
C HIS A 584 -34.35 -24.87 12.14
N SER A 585 -34.73 -26.04 11.64
CA SER A 585 -33.79 -27.05 11.16
C SER A 585 -33.06 -26.55 9.91
N PRO A 586 -31.72 -26.64 9.84
CA PRO A 586 -30.97 -26.20 8.68
C PRO A 586 -31.24 -27.10 7.46
N ASP A 587 -31.98 -26.61 6.47
CA ASP A 587 -31.97 -27.10 5.09
C ASP A 587 -30.79 -26.49 4.32
N GLU A 588 -29.79 -27.31 3.98
CA GLU A 588 -28.59 -26.89 3.24
C GLU A 588 -28.88 -26.55 1.77
N ARG A 589 -30.09 -26.79 1.26
CA ARG A 589 -30.47 -26.50 -0.13
C ARG A 589 -31.02 -25.10 -0.37
N SER A 590 -31.24 -24.30 0.68
CA SER A 590 -31.80 -22.95 0.58
C SER A 590 -30.71 -21.87 0.49
N ASP A 591 -30.93 -20.83 -0.34
CA ASP A 591 -29.98 -19.72 -0.48
C ASP A 591 -29.83 -18.92 0.83
N PRO A 592 -28.60 -18.68 1.33
CA PRO A 592 -28.38 -17.96 2.58
C PRO A 592 -28.91 -16.52 2.66
N LEU A 593 -29.18 -15.86 1.52
CA LEU A 593 -29.68 -14.48 1.50
C LEU A 593 -31.22 -14.40 1.49
N GLY A 594 -31.89 -15.53 1.29
CA GLY A 594 -33.35 -15.67 1.25
C GLY A 594 -33.78 -17.01 1.82
N TYR A 595 -33.33 -17.31 3.03
CA TYR A 595 -33.38 -18.62 3.66
C TYR A 595 -34.80 -19.01 4.12
N GLY A 596 -35.19 -20.24 3.81
CA GLY A 596 -36.45 -20.85 4.25
C GLY A 596 -37.71 -20.16 3.71
N GLY A 597 -38.87 -20.60 4.20
CA GLY A 597 -40.17 -20.05 3.77
C GLY A 597 -40.38 -18.58 4.11
N ALA A 598 -39.73 -18.08 5.18
CA ALA A 598 -39.78 -16.68 5.60
C ALA A 598 -38.82 -15.76 4.81
N ARG A 599 -37.95 -16.32 3.96
CA ARG A 599 -36.88 -15.63 3.23
C ARG A 599 -36.07 -14.71 4.15
N GLU A 600 -35.41 -15.30 5.14
CA GLU A 600 -34.53 -14.57 6.06
C GLU A 600 -33.13 -14.40 5.48
N ASN A 601 -32.43 -13.35 5.90
CA ASN A 601 -31.03 -13.15 5.52
C ASN A 601 -30.14 -13.68 6.64
N LEU A 602 -29.33 -14.70 6.35
CA LEU A 602 -28.41 -15.29 7.32
C LEU A 602 -27.14 -14.46 7.50
N VAL A 603 -26.87 -13.46 6.67
CA VAL A 603 -25.73 -12.53 6.81
C VAL A 603 -26.15 -11.33 7.65
N LEU A 604 -25.82 -11.35 8.94
CA LEU A 604 -26.22 -10.37 9.96
C LEU A 604 -25.21 -9.23 10.11
N SER A 605 -23.92 -9.56 10.08
CA SER A 605 -22.82 -8.60 10.16
C SER A 605 -21.66 -9.01 9.26
N ILE A 606 -20.89 -8.02 8.79
CA ILE A 606 -19.68 -8.24 8.00
C ILE A 606 -18.59 -7.31 8.51
N ASP A 607 -17.49 -7.87 8.98
CA ASP A 607 -16.25 -7.16 9.23
C ASP A 607 -15.30 -7.38 8.04
N GLN A 608 -14.90 -6.29 7.39
CA GLN A 608 -14.00 -6.30 6.24
C GLN A 608 -12.62 -5.78 6.66
N LEU A 609 -11.58 -6.58 6.41
CA LEU A 609 -10.19 -6.17 6.50
C LEU A 609 -9.57 -6.11 5.11
N SER A 610 -8.98 -4.97 4.75
CA SER A 610 -8.29 -4.78 3.47
C SER A 610 -6.83 -4.38 3.69
N LEU A 611 -5.91 -5.12 3.09
CA LEU A 611 -4.51 -4.73 2.94
C LEU A 611 -4.33 -4.10 1.56
N ASN A 612 -3.70 -2.92 1.51
CA ASN A 612 -3.43 -2.21 0.26
C ASN A 612 -1.96 -2.30 -0.18
N SER A 613 -1.68 -1.82 -1.39
CA SER A 613 -0.35 -1.79 -2.01
C SER A 613 0.69 -0.95 -1.26
N TRP A 614 0.28 -0.13 -0.28
CA TRP A 614 1.15 0.64 0.60
C TRP A 614 1.34 -0.02 1.97
N ASN A 615 0.90 -1.28 2.13
CA ASN A 615 0.86 -2.02 3.39
C ASN A 615 -0.02 -1.39 4.48
N GLU A 616 -0.99 -0.55 4.13
CA GLU A 616 -1.99 -0.10 5.09
C GLU A 616 -3.06 -1.17 5.25
N LEU A 617 -3.37 -1.52 6.51
CA LEU A 617 -4.45 -2.44 6.85
C LEU A 617 -5.64 -1.60 7.33
N ILE A 618 -6.79 -1.75 6.67
CA ILE A 618 -8.01 -0.98 6.92
C ILE A 618 -9.10 -1.95 7.37
N ALA A 619 -9.84 -1.58 8.41
CA ALA A 619 -10.96 -2.34 8.94
C ALA A 619 -12.25 -1.53 8.85
N ASN A 620 -13.29 -2.13 8.28
CA ASN A 620 -14.64 -1.59 8.20
C ASN A 620 -15.63 -2.62 8.74
N ARG A 621 -16.73 -2.16 9.35
CA ARG A 621 -17.82 -3.02 9.82
C ARG A 621 -19.13 -2.58 9.20
N TYR A 622 -19.92 -3.55 8.75
CA TYR A 622 -21.22 -3.35 8.14
C TYR A 622 -22.27 -4.14 8.92
N GLU A 623 -23.35 -3.46 9.32
CA GLU A 623 -24.47 -4.03 10.06
C GLU A 623 -25.82 -3.49 9.57
N GLY A 624 -26.89 -4.21 9.89
CA GLY A 624 -28.26 -3.83 9.55
C GLY A 624 -28.72 -4.37 8.19
N ALA A 625 -29.89 -3.88 7.74
CA ALA A 625 -30.61 -4.47 6.61
C ALA A 625 -29.90 -4.33 5.24
N SER A 626 -28.91 -3.44 5.13
CA SER A 626 -28.14 -3.19 3.90
C SER A 626 -26.65 -3.54 4.05
N ALA A 627 -26.25 -4.28 5.10
CA ALA A 627 -24.84 -4.58 5.39
C ALA A 627 -24.10 -5.21 4.20
N LEU A 628 -24.68 -6.27 3.61
CA LEU A 628 -24.10 -6.97 2.46
C LEU A 628 -23.98 -6.09 1.20
N PRO A 629 -25.04 -5.42 0.71
CA PRO A 629 -24.95 -4.61 -0.50
C PRO A 629 -24.06 -3.37 -0.32
N ASP A 630 -24.01 -2.77 0.88
CA ASP A 630 -23.11 -1.66 1.15
C ASP A 630 -21.63 -2.13 1.20
N CYS A 631 -21.36 -3.28 1.83
CA CYS A 631 -20.04 -3.90 1.79
C CYS A 631 -19.59 -4.24 0.36
N LEU A 632 -20.51 -4.80 -0.45
CA LEU A 632 -20.24 -5.12 -1.86
C LEU A 632 -19.97 -3.86 -2.68
N ARG A 633 -20.76 -2.79 -2.49
CA ARG A 633 -20.52 -1.49 -3.13
C ARG A 633 -19.11 -0.98 -2.81
N ASP A 634 -18.75 -0.91 -1.53
CA ASP A 634 -17.47 -0.34 -1.10
C ASP A 634 -16.28 -1.20 -1.55
N TYR A 635 -16.45 -2.53 -1.58
CA TYR A 635 -15.47 -3.43 -2.18
C TYR A 635 -15.23 -3.12 -3.66
N LEU A 636 -16.31 -3.02 -4.46
CA LEU A 636 -16.23 -2.79 -5.90
C LEU A 636 -15.71 -1.38 -6.22
N ASP A 637 -16.09 -0.37 -5.44
CA ASP A 637 -15.66 1.02 -5.60
C ASP A 637 -14.15 1.19 -5.34
N ALA A 638 -13.61 0.42 -4.39
CA ALA A 638 -12.19 0.40 -4.07
C ALA A 638 -11.31 -0.32 -5.11
N LEU A 639 -11.90 -1.05 -6.06
CA LEU A 639 -11.13 -1.79 -7.07
C LEU A 639 -10.48 -0.83 -8.07
N PRO A 640 -9.23 -1.08 -8.48
CA PRO A 640 -8.60 -0.28 -9.52
C PRO A 640 -9.30 -0.52 -10.87
N ALA A 641 -9.58 0.55 -11.61
CA ALA A 641 -10.17 0.45 -12.96
C ALA A 641 -9.36 -0.51 -13.86
N ASN A 642 -8.03 -0.38 -13.83
CA ASN A 642 -7.09 -1.25 -14.51
C ASN A 642 -6.10 -1.86 -13.50
N GLY A 643 -5.91 -3.18 -13.51
CA GLY A 643 -4.88 -3.84 -12.72
C GLY A 643 -5.29 -5.19 -12.14
N ALA A 644 -4.39 -5.76 -11.34
CA ALA A 644 -4.67 -7.01 -10.63
C ALA A 644 -5.79 -6.80 -9.60
N ARG A 645 -6.69 -7.79 -9.51
CA ARG A 645 -7.78 -7.81 -8.53
C ARG A 645 -7.24 -8.36 -7.20
N PRO A 646 -7.73 -7.87 -6.05
CA PRO A 646 -7.25 -8.32 -4.76
C PRO A 646 -7.61 -9.80 -4.52
N GLY A 647 -6.80 -10.49 -3.74
CA GLY A 647 -7.19 -11.79 -3.21
C GLY A 647 -8.36 -11.63 -2.23
N LEU A 648 -9.48 -12.29 -2.49
CA LEU A 648 -10.67 -12.28 -1.62
C LEU A 648 -10.76 -13.58 -0.83
N GLN A 649 -10.88 -13.46 0.50
CA GLN A 649 -11.15 -14.57 1.42
C GLN A 649 -12.40 -14.26 2.24
N VAL A 650 -13.26 -15.26 2.45
CA VAL A 650 -14.51 -15.11 3.21
C VAL A 650 -14.62 -16.22 4.24
N HIS A 651 -14.81 -15.84 5.50
CA HIS A 651 -15.00 -16.75 6.63
C HIS A 651 -16.28 -16.38 7.37
N CYS A 652 -17.04 -17.37 7.81
CA CYS A 652 -18.30 -17.17 8.53
C CYS A 652 -18.29 -17.95 9.85
N PHE A 653 -18.69 -17.29 10.93
CA PHE A 653 -18.61 -17.80 12.30
C PHE A 653 -19.95 -18.36 12.83
N GLY A 654 -20.99 -18.39 12.00
CA GLY A 654 -22.25 -19.05 12.35
C GLY A 654 -22.07 -20.55 12.59
N SER A 655 -22.70 -21.08 13.65
CA SER A 655 -22.56 -22.46 14.11
C SER A 655 -23.06 -23.50 13.10
N HIS A 656 -24.04 -23.12 12.27
CA HIS A 656 -24.62 -23.93 11.20
C HIS A 656 -24.47 -23.23 9.84
N SER A 657 -24.20 -23.99 8.78
CA SER A 657 -24.12 -23.49 7.40
C SER A 657 -23.08 -22.39 7.12
N GLY A 658 -22.14 -22.13 8.02
CA GLY A 658 -21.11 -21.09 7.84
C GLY A 658 -20.31 -21.24 6.54
N LEU A 659 -19.95 -22.48 6.16
CA LEU A 659 -19.28 -22.74 4.89
C LEU A 659 -20.14 -22.41 3.67
N ALA A 660 -21.45 -22.66 3.74
CA ALA A 660 -22.38 -22.34 2.65
C ALA A 660 -22.54 -20.82 2.50
N ILE A 661 -22.66 -20.08 3.61
CA ILE A 661 -22.70 -18.61 3.63
C ILE A 661 -21.42 -18.04 3.01
N ALA A 662 -20.25 -18.50 3.47
CA ALA A 662 -18.96 -18.04 2.98
C ALA A 662 -18.80 -18.25 1.47
N ARG A 663 -19.10 -19.46 0.98
CA ARG A 663 -19.06 -19.79 -0.46
C ARG A 663 -20.03 -18.94 -1.29
N ARG A 664 -21.24 -18.71 -0.76
CA ARG A 664 -22.24 -17.89 -1.44
C ARG A 664 -21.78 -16.44 -1.58
N MET A 665 -21.22 -15.87 -0.51
CA MET A 665 -20.67 -14.52 -0.52
C MET A 665 -19.46 -14.40 -1.46
N GLU A 666 -18.55 -15.37 -1.44
CA GLU A 666 -17.40 -15.37 -2.34
C GLU A 666 -17.84 -15.41 -3.82
N ALA A 667 -18.83 -16.25 -4.16
CA ALA A 667 -19.40 -16.30 -5.50
C ALA A 667 -20.07 -14.97 -5.89
N LEU A 668 -20.85 -14.37 -4.99
CA LEU A 668 -21.52 -13.08 -5.21
C LEU A 668 -20.51 -11.98 -5.54
N PHE A 669 -19.47 -11.83 -4.72
CA PHE A 669 -18.45 -10.80 -4.90
C PHE A 669 -17.68 -11.00 -6.21
N ARG A 670 -17.34 -12.25 -6.57
CA ARG A 670 -16.67 -12.57 -7.83
C ARG A 670 -17.55 -12.30 -9.05
N ASP A 671 -18.83 -12.66 -9.00
CA ASP A 671 -19.78 -12.43 -10.09
C ASP A 671 -20.00 -10.92 -10.31
N ALA A 672 -20.16 -10.14 -9.24
CA ALA A 672 -20.32 -8.68 -9.32
C ALA A 672 -19.03 -8.00 -9.80
N GLN A 673 -17.85 -8.48 -9.38
CA GLN A 673 -16.57 -8.00 -9.90
C GLN A 673 -16.42 -8.30 -11.39
N THR A 674 -16.80 -9.51 -11.83
CA THR A 674 -16.78 -9.86 -13.26
C THR A 674 -17.71 -8.94 -14.05
N ALA A 675 -18.89 -8.62 -13.50
CA ALA A 675 -19.81 -7.67 -14.13
C ALA A 675 -19.23 -6.24 -14.22
N LEU A 676 -18.41 -5.80 -13.26
CA LEU A 676 -17.72 -4.52 -13.34
C LEU A 676 -16.65 -4.51 -14.44
N ASP A 677 -16.01 -5.66 -14.69
CA ASP A 677 -14.88 -5.80 -15.62
C ASP A 677 -15.30 -5.90 -17.10
N GLU A 678 -16.52 -6.36 -17.38
CA GLU A 678 -16.97 -6.67 -18.76
C GLU A 678 -17.38 -5.44 -19.60
N ALA A 679 -18.02 -4.42 -19.02
CA ALA A 679 -18.53 -3.28 -19.78
C ALA A 679 -18.60 -1.98 -18.95
N SER A 680 -18.47 -0.85 -19.64
CA SER A 680 -18.75 0.46 -19.06
C SER A 680 -20.26 0.62 -18.84
N ASP A 681 -20.69 0.86 -17.59
CA ASP A 681 -22.09 1.14 -17.19
C ASP A 681 -23.00 -0.10 -17.03
N ASN A 682 -22.41 -1.25 -16.67
CA ASN A 682 -23.17 -2.44 -16.25
C ASN A 682 -23.96 -2.18 -14.95
N ARG A 683 -25.05 -2.91 -14.78
CA ARG A 683 -25.84 -2.94 -13.54
C ARG A 683 -25.89 -4.36 -12.99
N TYR A 684 -25.83 -4.49 -11.67
CA TYR A 684 -25.93 -5.79 -11.00
C TYR A 684 -27.13 -5.82 -10.06
N LEU A 685 -28.04 -6.76 -10.30
CA LEU A 685 -29.25 -6.96 -9.52
C LEU A 685 -29.07 -8.11 -8.53
N LEU A 686 -29.13 -7.78 -7.25
CA LEU A 686 -29.10 -8.71 -6.13
C LEU A 686 -30.47 -8.75 -5.45
N GLN A 687 -30.89 -9.91 -4.96
CA GLN A 687 -32.07 -10.06 -4.11
C GLN A 687 -31.65 -10.53 -2.72
N ILE A 688 -32.14 -9.83 -1.68
CA ILE A 688 -31.93 -10.19 -0.28
C ILE A 688 -33.29 -10.16 0.39
N ARG A 689 -33.70 -11.29 0.97
CA ARG A 689 -35.07 -11.50 1.48
C ARG A 689 -36.10 -11.23 0.37
N GLN A 690 -36.98 -10.24 0.58
CA GLN A 690 -37.98 -9.78 -0.39
C GLN A 690 -37.57 -8.51 -1.14
N HIS A 691 -36.42 -7.92 -0.79
CA HIS A 691 -35.95 -6.66 -1.36
C HIS A 691 -34.97 -6.90 -2.50
N PHE A 692 -34.94 -5.96 -3.44
CA PHE A 692 -34.02 -5.95 -4.55
C PHE A 692 -33.00 -4.82 -4.36
N HIS A 693 -31.77 -5.06 -4.78
CA HIS A 693 -30.66 -4.14 -4.65
C HIS A 693 -30.00 -4.00 -6.03
N MET A 694 -30.01 -2.78 -6.56
CA MET A 694 -29.40 -2.45 -7.84
C MET A 694 -28.06 -1.77 -7.59
N LEU A 695 -26.99 -2.31 -8.16
CA LEU A 695 -25.66 -1.73 -8.16
C LEU A 695 -25.34 -1.20 -9.56
N ASP A 696 -25.14 0.12 -9.70
CA ASP A 696 -24.61 0.72 -10.91
C ASP A 696 -23.08 0.59 -10.89
N LEU A 697 -22.53 -0.22 -11.79
CA LEU A 697 -21.12 -0.60 -11.84
C LEU A 697 -20.35 0.36 -12.75
N THR A 698 -19.93 1.49 -12.19
CA THR A 698 -18.95 2.39 -12.80
C THR A 698 -17.67 2.36 -11.98
N ALA A 699 -16.53 2.09 -12.60
CA ALA A 699 -15.25 2.01 -11.89
C ALA A 699 -14.95 3.31 -11.12
N GLY A 700 -14.70 3.20 -9.81
CA GLY A 700 -14.47 4.33 -8.90
C GLY A 700 -15.71 5.20 -8.60
N ASN A 701 -16.90 4.76 -8.98
CA ASN A 701 -18.18 5.39 -8.61
C ASN A 701 -19.32 4.35 -8.64
N VAL A 702 -19.22 3.32 -7.78
CA VAL A 702 -20.25 2.28 -7.67
C VAL A 702 -21.39 2.81 -6.80
N ARG A 703 -22.63 2.78 -7.34
CA ARG A 703 -23.81 3.29 -6.63
C ARG A 703 -24.77 2.17 -6.27
N HIS A 704 -25.34 2.22 -5.07
CA HIS A 704 -26.28 1.24 -4.56
C HIS A 704 -27.68 1.89 -4.41
N THR A 705 -28.69 1.25 -4.99
CA THR A 705 -30.11 1.62 -4.85
C THR A 705 -30.90 0.45 -4.27
N LYS A 706 -31.59 0.67 -3.15
CA LYS A 706 -32.51 -0.31 -2.54
C LYS A 706 -33.92 -0.16 -3.12
N LEU A 707 -34.51 -1.28 -3.51
CA LEU A 707 -35.84 -1.39 -4.11
C LEU A 707 -36.67 -2.33 -3.25
N ASN A 708 -37.79 -1.82 -2.70
CA ASN A 708 -38.50 -2.52 -1.63
C ASN A 708 -39.22 -3.80 -2.08
N ASP A 709 -39.67 -3.84 -3.34
CA ASP A 709 -40.45 -4.95 -3.88
C ASP A 709 -40.29 -5.06 -5.41
N LEU A 710 -40.97 -6.04 -6.01
CA LEU A 710 -40.94 -6.29 -7.45
C LEU A 710 -41.52 -5.11 -8.26
N ARG A 711 -42.51 -4.40 -7.71
CA ARG A 711 -43.12 -3.25 -8.38
C ARG A 711 -42.12 -2.11 -8.47
N ALA A 712 -41.42 -1.78 -7.38
CA ALA A 712 -40.35 -0.80 -7.36
C ALA A 712 -39.23 -1.16 -8.33
N LEU A 713 -38.88 -2.45 -8.44
CA LEU A 713 -37.91 -2.93 -9.43
C LEU A 713 -38.39 -2.70 -10.87
N ILE A 714 -39.64 -3.04 -11.18
CA ILE A 714 -40.23 -2.83 -12.51
C ILE A 714 -40.29 -1.32 -12.86
N GLU A 715 -40.69 -0.48 -11.90
CA GLU A 715 -40.74 0.97 -12.07
C GLU A 715 -39.35 1.54 -12.37
N HIS A 716 -38.33 1.10 -11.61
CA HIS A 716 -36.95 1.52 -11.78
C HIS A 716 -36.33 1.03 -13.10
N LEU A 717 -36.57 -0.23 -13.49
CA LEU A 717 -36.13 -0.76 -14.78
C LEU A 717 -36.81 -0.06 -15.96
N GLY A 718 -37.96 0.58 -15.76
CA GLY A 718 -38.66 1.35 -16.79
C GLY A 718 -38.26 2.81 -16.93
N GLU A 719 -37.34 3.32 -16.09
CA GLU A 719 -36.85 4.70 -16.21
C GLU A 719 -36.12 4.90 -17.54
N ALA A 720 -36.40 6.02 -18.22
CA ALA A 720 -35.72 6.35 -19.48
C ALA A 720 -34.29 6.83 -19.20
N HIS A 721 -33.32 6.33 -19.98
CA HIS A 721 -31.90 6.63 -19.75
C HIS A 721 -31.06 6.85 -21.03
N HIS A 722 -31.61 6.63 -22.22
CA HIS A 722 -30.99 6.95 -23.52
C HIS A 722 -29.57 6.38 -23.78
N ARG A 723 -29.18 5.31 -23.10
CA ARG A 723 -27.87 4.63 -23.23
C ARG A 723 -28.00 3.16 -22.90
N ASP A 724 -27.19 2.28 -23.47
CA ASP A 724 -27.23 0.85 -23.13
C ASP A 724 -26.67 0.62 -21.72
N ARG A 725 -27.46 -0.05 -20.86
CA ARG A 725 -27.11 -0.33 -19.46
C ARG A 725 -27.50 -1.78 -19.13
N PRO A 726 -26.65 -2.76 -19.47
CA PRO A 726 -26.98 -4.17 -19.27
C PRO A 726 -27.24 -4.48 -17.80
N VAL A 727 -28.19 -5.37 -17.52
CA VAL A 727 -28.48 -5.82 -16.15
C VAL A 727 -28.01 -7.26 -16.01
N ARG A 728 -26.99 -7.48 -15.18
CA ARG A 728 -26.57 -8.81 -14.72
C ARG A 728 -27.39 -9.16 -13.49
N VAL A 729 -28.12 -10.27 -13.56
CA VAL A 729 -28.97 -10.75 -12.46
C VAL A 729 -28.19 -11.80 -11.66
N ASP A 730 -28.14 -11.64 -10.34
CA ASP A 730 -27.58 -12.65 -9.45
C ASP A 730 -28.31 -13.99 -9.61
N ARG A 731 -27.58 -15.10 -9.50
CA ARG A 731 -28.09 -16.45 -9.83
C ARG A 731 -29.26 -16.91 -8.97
N GLN A 732 -29.43 -16.34 -7.78
CA GLN A 732 -30.51 -16.68 -6.83
C GLN A 732 -31.57 -15.56 -6.74
N ALA A 733 -31.43 -14.51 -7.55
CA ALA A 733 -32.42 -13.44 -7.63
C ALA A 733 -33.55 -13.81 -8.60
N LEU A 734 -34.75 -13.25 -8.34
CA LEU A 734 -35.94 -13.39 -9.18
C LEU A 734 -36.39 -14.85 -9.37
N GLU A 735 -36.13 -15.72 -8.38
CA GLU A 735 -36.60 -17.11 -8.41
C GLU A 735 -38.13 -17.17 -8.57
N GLY A 736 -38.60 -18.00 -9.51
CA GLY A 736 -40.02 -18.15 -9.84
C GLY A 736 -40.64 -16.95 -10.59
N GLN A 737 -39.89 -15.87 -10.84
CA GLN A 737 -40.36 -14.70 -11.59
C GLN A 737 -39.95 -14.81 -13.06
N ASP A 738 -40.84 -14.42 -13.97
CA ASP A 738 -40.56 -14.37 -15.41
C ASP A 738 -39.48 -13.35 -15.80
N LEU A 739 -39.27 -12.35 -14.94
CA LEU A 739 -38.38 -11.24 -15.18
C LEU A 739 -36.91 -11.67 -15.34
N SER A 740 -36.47 -12.73 -14.64
CA SER A 740 -35.11 -13.27 -14.79
C SER A 740 -34.85 -13.74 -16.23
N LEU A 741 -35.81 -14.46 -16.81
CA LEU A 741 -35.74 -14.97 -18.17
C LEU A 741 -35.82 -13.85 -19.21
N ILE A 742 -36.67 -12.84 -18.96
CA ILE A 742 -36.81 -11.67 -19.83
C ILE A 742 -35.49 -10.88 -19.88
N LEU A 743 -34.90 -10.56 -18.71
CA LEU A 743 -33.65 -9.82 -18.62
C LEU A 743 -32.48 -10.60 -19.22
N ALA A 744 -32.47 -11.93 -19.11
CA ALA A 744 -31.46 -12.78 -19.75
C ALA A 744 -31.51 -12.77 -21.29
N GLN A 745 -32.66 -12.40 -21.88
CA GLN A 745 -32.82 -12.25 -23.33
C GLN A 745 -32.60 -10.82 -23.83
N ALA A 746 -32.33 -9.85 -22.95
CA ALA A 746 -32.21 -8.45 -23.29
C ALA A 746 -31.11 -8.19 -24.34
N ARG A 747 -31.44 -7.41 -25.37
CA ARG A 747 -30.58 -7.03 -26.48
C ARG A 747 -30.83 -5.57 -26.82
N ALA A 748 -29.79 -4.76 -26.69
CA ALA A 748 -29.86 -3.37 -27.10
C ALA A 748 -30.13 -3.23 -28.61
N GLN A 749 -30.62 -2.05 -29.01
CA GLN A 749 -30.89 -1.68 -30.40
C GLN A 749 -32.01 -2.49 -31.09
N CYS A 750 -32.85 -3.18 -30.31
CA CYS A 750 -34.07 -3.82 -30.82
C CYS A 750 -35.22 -3.65 -29.83
N LEU A 751 -36.46 -3.85 -30.28
CA LEU A 751 -37.63 -3.90 -29.42
C LEU A 751 -37.98 -5.37 -29.16
N GLN A 752 -38.13 -5.76 -27.90
CA GLN A 752 -38.47 -7.13 -27.54
C GLN A 752 -39.79 -7.18 -26.79
N VAL A 753 -40.78 -7.86 -27.39
CA VAL A 753 -42.12 -8.02 -26.84
C VAL A 753 -42.25 -9.44 -26.28
N PHE A 754 -42.49 -9.53 -24.98
CA PHE A 754 -42.78 -10.76 -24.27
C PHE A 754 -44.24 -10.77 -23.84
N TYR A 755 -44.91 -11.90 -23.98
CA TYR A 755 -46.27 -12.05 -23.47
C TYR A 755 -46.48 -13.38 -22.75
N ARG A 756 -47.29 -13.34 -21.69
CA ARG A 756 -47.70 -14.51 -20.90
C ARG A 756 -49.22 -14.53 -20.79
N VAL A 757 -49.84 -15.64 -21.15
CA VAL A 757 -51.30 -15.81 -21.10
C VAL A 757 -51.71 -16.41 -19.76
N GLN A 758 -52.69 -15.78 -19.10
CA GLN A 758 -53.27 -16.19 -17.82
C GLN A 758 -54.81 -16.16 -17.92
N GLY A 759 -55.39 -17.23 -18.48
CA GLY A 759 -56.84 -17.32 -18.69
C GLY A 759 -57.34 -16.24 -19.66
N ALA A 760 -58.24 -15.37 -19.19
CA ALA A 760 -58.81 -14.27 -19.99
C ALA A 760 -57.95 -12.99 -20.00
N MET A 761 -56.77 -13.02 -19.39
CA MET A 761 -55.83 -11.90 -19.34
C MET A 761 -54.47 -12.33 -19.91
N ALA A 762 -53.70 -11.38 -20.41
CA ALA A 762 -52.31 -11.57 -20.78
C ALA A 762 -51.46 -10.44 -20.17
N GLU A 763 -50.26 -10.79 -19.72
CA GLU A 763 -49.26 -9.84 -19.29
C GLU A 763 -48.29 -9.58 -20.44
N LEU A 764 -48.19 -8.32 -20.86
CA LEU A 764 -47.28 -7.83 -21.89
C LEU A 764 -46.09 -7.17 -21.21
N THR A 765 -44.88 -7.57 -21.59
CA THR A 765 -43.64 -6.88 -21.21
C THR A 765 -42.91 -6.47 -22.48
N VAL A 766 -42.47 -5.22 -22.55
CA VAL A 766 -41.65 -4.70 -23.65
C VAL A 766 -40.31 -4.24 -23.08
N LEU A 767 -39.22 -4.76 -23.63
CA LEU A 767 -37.91 -4.14 -23.49
C LEU A 767 -37.71 -3.25 -24.71
N ASP A 768 -37.36 -1.99 -24.46
CA ASP A 768 -37.12 -1.05 -25.54
C ASP A 768 -35.68 -1.07 -26.07
N GLU A 769 -35.35 -0.11 -26.93
CA GLU A 769 -34.05 -0.04 -27.61
C GLU A 769 -32.83 0.08 -26.68
N PHE A 770 -33.04 0.51 -25.43
CA PHE A 770 -32.00 0.59 -24.40
C PHE A 770 -32.26 -0.39 -23.24
N ASN A 771 -33.16 -1.36 -23.44
CA ASN A 771 -33.60 -2.34 -22.45
C ASN A 771 -34.35 -1.73 -21.26
N ALA A 772 -34.95 -0.54 -21.40
CA ALA A 772 -35.89 -0.06 -20.38
C ALA A 772 -37.20 -0.86 -20.47
N LEU A 773 -37.72 -1.24 -19.30
CA LEU A 773 -38.81 -2.18 -19.17
C LEU A 773 -40.16 -1.48 -19.05
N TRP A 774 -41.12 -1.89 -19.88
CA TRP A 774 -42.53 -1.53 -19.75
C TRP A 774 -43.35 -2.81 -19.56
N ARG A 775 -44.30 -2.80 -18.62
CA ARG A 775 -45.17 -3.95 -18.35
C ARG A 775 -46.62 -3.51 -18.16
N GLN A 776 -47.56 -4.23 -18.78
CA GLN A 776 -49.00 -3.98 -18.67
C GLN A 776 -49.80 -5.28 -18.76
N GLN A 777 -50.91 -5.36 -18.03
CA GLN A 777 -51.90 -6.41 -18.19
C GLN A 777 -52.99 -5.97 -19.19
N ALA A 778 -53.34 -6.86 -20.12
CA ALA A 778 -54.36 -6.64 -21.14
C ALA A 778 -55.35 -7.82 -21.19
N ALA A 779 -56.56 -7.58 -21.68
CA ALA A 779 -57.52 -8.65 -21.93
C ALA A 779 -57.03 -9.56 -23.06
N TYR A 780 -57.19 -10.87 -22.92
CA TYR A 780 -56.73 -11.86 -23.88
C TYR A 780 -57.91 -12.61 -24.51
N ARG A 781 -58.07 -12.46 -25.84
CA ARG A 781 -59.00 -13.25 -26.65
C ARG A 781 -58.24 -14.26 -27.51
N ASP A 782 -57.25 -13.78 -28.24
CA ASP A 782 -56.34 -14.56 -29.07
C ASP A 782 -55.02 -13.79 -29.25
N GLU A 783 -53.99 -14.47 -29.76
CA GLU A 783 -52.65 -13.89 -29.98
C GLU A 783 -52.67 -12.70 -30.95
N GLN A 784 -53.58 -12.71 -31.92
CA GLN A 784 -53.68 -11.68 -32.96
C GLN A 784 -54.27 -10.38 -32.43
N SER A 785 -55.38 -10.44 -31.69
CA SER A 785 -56.04 -9.30 -31.04
C SER A 785 -55.19 -8.67 -29.93
N LEU A 786 -54.31 -9.44 -29.28
CA LEU A 786 -53.37 -8.92 -28.28
C LEU A 786 -52.20 -8.16 -28.93
N LEU A 787 -51.54 -8.78 -29.91
CA LEU A 787 -50.26 -8.30 -30.43
C LEU A 787 -50.41 -7.28 -31.56
N THR A 788 -51.43 -7.40 -32.42
CA THR A 788 -51.60 -6.51 -33.59
C THR A 788 -51.68 -5.02 -33.22
N PRO A 789 -52.46 -4.60 -32.20
CA PRO A 789 -52.54 -3.19 -31.82
C PRO A 789 -51.20 -2.65 -31.30
N LEU A 790 -50.49 -3.45 -30.49
CA LEU A 790 -49.16 -3.08 -29.97
C LEU A 790 -48.14 -2.99 -31.10
N LEU A 791 -48.13 -3.94 -32.04
CA LEU A 791 -47.18 -3.95 -33.14
C LEU A 791 -47.41 -2.79 -34.12
N ARG A 792 -48.67 -2.43 -34.42
CA ARG A 792 -48.98 -1.23 -35.21
C ARG A 792 -48.41 0.02 -34.55
N PHE A 793 -48.61 0.15 -33.24
CA PHE A 793 -48.06 1.27 -32.46
C PHE A 793 -46.53 1.32 -32.48
N LEU A 794 -45.85 0.20 -32.19
CA LEU A 794 -44.39 0.13 -32.20
C LEU A 794 -43.82 0.39 -33.60
N LYS A 795 -44.43 -0.14 -34.66
CA LYS A 795 -44.05 0.16 -36.05
C LYS A 795 -44.22 1.63 -36.39
N SER A 796 -45.30 2.27 -35.92
CA SER A 796 -45.52 3.71 -36.12
C SER A 796 -44.41 4.55 -35.49
N ILE A 797 -44.06 4.25 -34.24
CA ILE A 797 -42.95 4.93 -33.54
C ILE A 797 -41.63 4.74 -34.30
N THR A 798 -41.31 3.50 -34.68
CA THR A 798 -40.08 3.20 -35.43
C THR A 798 -40.07 3.93 -36.78
N TYR A 799 -41.20 3.98 -37.48
CA TYR A 799 -41.34 4.69 -38.77
C TYR A 799 -41.15 6.21 -38.62
N ARG A 800 -41.75 6.83 -37.59
CA ARG A 800 -41.52 8.26 -37.31
C ARG A 800 -40.06 8.54 -36.99
N ARG A 801 -39.44 7.68 -36.17
CA ARG A 801 -38.02 7.82 -35.83
C ARG A 801 -37.13 7.73 -37.06
N THR A 802 -37.37 6.79 -37.98
CA THR A 802 -36.57 6.65 -39.20
C THR A 802 -36.79 7.79 -40.19
N THR A 803 -38.01 8.33 -40.30
CA THR A 803 -38.34 9.46 -41.19
C THR A 803 -37.84 10.81 -40.69
N GLN A 804 -37.60 10.97 -39.37
CA GLN A 804 -37.00 12.16 -38.78
C GLN A 804 -35.46 12.20 -38.89
N LEU A 805 -34.83 11.12 -39.36
CA LEU A 805 -33.39 11.02 -39.53
C LEU A 805 -32.97 11.30 -40.99
N PRO A 806 -31.74 11.81 -41.23
CA PRO A 806 -31.15 11.81 -42.56
C PRO A 806 -31.18 10.40 -43.16
N PHE A 807 -31.40 10.30 -44.48
CA PHE A 807 -31.58 9.02 -45.17
C PHE A 807 -30.42 8.02 -44.92
N GLU A 808 -29.18 8.52 -44.82
CA GLU A 808 -27.99 7.70 -44.53
C GLU A 808 -28.01 7.08 -43.11
N ASP A 809 -28.62 7.77 -42.13
CA ASP A 809 -28.78 7.30 -40.75
C ASP A 809 -30.05 6.45 -40.55
N SER A 810 -31.03 6.55 -41.46
CA SER A 810 -32.32 5.86 -41.33
C SER A 810 -32.24 4.33 -41.42
N HIS A 811 -31.26 3.80 -42.17
CA HIS A 811 -31.03 2.36 -42.31
C HIS A 811 -30.44 1.74 -41.03
N LEU A 812 -29.67 2.51 -40.26
CA LEU A 812 -29.12 2.11 -38.96
C LEU A 812 -30.16 2.25 -37.82
N ALA A 813 -31.21 3.05 -38.03
CA ALA A 813 -32.26 3.30 -37.05
C ALA A 813 -33.50 2.39 -37.18
N ALA A 814 -33.55 1.53 -38.20
CA ALA A 814 -34.59 0.52 -38.34
C ALA A 814 -34.39 -0.57 -37.27
N MET A 815 -35.24 -0.57 -36.25
CA MET A 815 -35.16 -1.52 -35.14
C MET A 815 -36.00 -2.77 -35.42
N ASP A 816 -35.41 -3.94 -35.22
CA ASP A 816 -36.15 -5.19 -35.25
C ASP A 816 -37.12 -5.29 -34.06
N ILE A 817 -38.32 -5.82 -34.31
CA ILE A 817 -39.28 -6.17 -33.26
C ILE A 817 -39.27 -7.69 -33.10
N LEU A 818 -38.75 -8.16 -31.97
CA LEU A 818 -38.66 -9.58 -31.62
C LEU A 818 -39.81 -9.95 -30.68
N ILE A 819 -40.50 -11.05 -30.95
CA ILE A 819 -41.66 -11.48 -30.16
C ILE A 819 -41.36 -12.82 -29.49
N TYR A 820 -41.72 -12.91 -28.22
CA TYR A 820 -41.48 -14.05 -27.37
C TYR A 820 -42.73 -14.40 -26.56
N ARG A 821 -43.03 -15.68 -26.47
CA ARG A 821 -44.09 -16.22 -25.60
C ARG A 821 -43.45 -16.89 -24.39
N LEU A 822 -43.95 -16.53 -23.21
CA LEU A 822 -43.62 -17.20 -21.95
C LEU A 822 -44.63 -18.34 -21.76
N GLN A 823 -44.14 -19.59 -21.71
CA GLN A 823 -44.97 -20.77 -21.53
C GLN A 823 -44.59 -21.55 -20.28
N GLN A 824 -45.60 -22.04 -19.57
CA GLN A 824 -45.46 -22.99 -18.48
C GLN A 824 -46.36 -24.19 -18.78
N SER A 825 -45.75 -25.33 -19.15
CA SER A 825 -46.50 -26.51 -19.61
C SER A 825 -47.24 -27.25 -18.49
N SER A 826 -46.77 -27.10 -17.24
CA SER A 826 -47.34 -27.68 -16.01
C SER A 826 -46.79 -26.91 -14.81
N PRO A 827 -47.45 -26.87 -13.64
CA PRO A 827 -46.90 -26.26 -12.42
C PRO A 827 -45.50 -26.77 -12.07
N ASP A 828 -45.20 -28.04 -12.37
CA ASP A 828 -43.91 -28.70 -12.09
C ASP A 828 -42.83 -28.46 -13.17
N ILE A 829 -43.18 -27.83 -14.29
CA ILE A 829 -42.24 -27.54 -15.39
C ILE A 829 -41.84 -26.06 -15.30
N PRO A 830 -40.53 -25.74 -15.35
CA PRO A 830 -40.07 -24.36 -15.28
C PRO A 830 -40.59 -23.54 -16.48
N LEU A 831 -40.76 -22.25 -16.25
CA LEU A 831 -41.15 -21.29 -17.28
C LEU A 831 -40.11 -21.28 -18.41
N THR A 832 -40.56 -21.32 -19.66
CA THR A 832 -39.67 -21.29 -20.84
C THR A 832 -40.03 -20.14 -21.78
N ILE A 833 -39.05 -19.69 -22.56
CA ILE A 833 -39.22 -18.65 -23.59
C ILE A 833 -39.20 -19.30 -24.98
N GLU A 834 -40.26 -19.06 -25.76
CA GLU A 834 -40.37 -19.46 -27.17
C GLU A 834 -40.37 -18.21 -28.06
N ARG A 835 -39.54 -18.19 -29.10
CA ARG A 835 -39.58 -17.11 -30.12
C ARG A 835 -40.77 -17.32 -31.05
N ARG A 836 -41.56 -16.27 -31.27
CA ARG A 836 -42.75 -16.28 -32.14
C ARG A 836 -42.54 -15.39 -33.37
N ALA A 837 -43.21 -15.74 -34.46
CA ALA A 837 -43.31 -14.87 -35.63
C ALA A 837 -44.35 -13.77 -35.37
N ALA A 838 -44.20 -12.61 -36.03
CA ALA A 838 -45.20 -11.56 -35.97
C ALA A 838 -46.55 -12.03 -36.55
N PRO A 839 -47.70 -11.66 -35.94
CA PRO A 839 -49.01 -11.88 -36.52
C PRO A 839 -49.09 -11.31 -37.94
N ARG A 840 -49.81 -12.00 -38.83
CA ARG A 840 -50.08 -11.48 -40.18
C ARG A 840 -51.16 -10.41 -40.07
N GLU A 841 -50.85 -9.19 -40.52
CA GLU A 841 -51.85 -8.13 -40.66
C GLU A 841 -52.76 -8.47 -41.86
N GLU A 842 -54.02 -8.79 -41.60
CA GLU A 842 -55.04 -8.86 -42.65
C GLU A 842 -55.57 -7.44 -42.90
N ALA A 843 -55.62 -7.02 -44.17
CA ALA A 843 -56.04 -5.68 -44.60
C ALA A 843 -57.50 -5.32 -44.21
N SER A 844 -58.28 -6.24 -43.66
CA SER A 844 -59.69 -6.03 -43.33
C SER A 844 -60.01 -5.84 -41.84
N ASP A 845 -59.00 -5.82 -40.95
CA ASP A 845 -59.24 -5.70 -39.51
C ASP A 845 -59.56 -4.24 -39.13
N PRO A 846 -60.82 -3.90 -38.74
CA PRO A 846 -61.30 -2.53 -38.58
C PRO A 846 -60.89 -1.96 -37.22
N LEU A 847 -59.58 -1.91 -36.94
CA LEU A 847 -59.08 -1.05 -35.87
C LEU A 847 -59.11 0.39 -36.33
N HIS A 848 -59.81 1.25 -35.58
CA HIS A 848 -59.81 2.70 -35.82
C HIS A 848 -58.39 3.26 -35.71
N ASP A 849 -57.99 4.10 -36.66
CA ASP A 849 -56.74 4.84 -36.57
C ASP A 849 -56.92 5.97 -35.56
N ILE A 850 -56.27 5.80 -34.42
CA ILE A 850 -56.33 6.73 -33.30
C ILE A 850 -54.93 7.26 -33.05
N GLN A 851 -54.72 8.51 -33.45
CA GLN A 851 -53.49 9.24 -33.25
C GLN A 851 -53.65 10.19 -32.07
N ALA A 852 -52.68 10.20 -31.17
CA ALA A 852 -52.60 11.16 -30.07
C ALA A 852 -51.41 12.10 -30.28
N ILE A 853 -51.62 13.40 -30.06
CA ILE A 853 -50.57 14.41 -30.06
C ILE A 853 -50.56 15.06 -28.68
N ILE A 854 -49.39 15.11 -28.05
CA ILE A 854 -49.24 15.74 -26.74
C ILE A 854 -48.25 16.91 -26.82
N GLU A 855 -48.74 18.09 -26.41
CA GLU A 855 -47.99 19.34 -26.44
C GLU A 855 -47.84 19.93 -25.02
N PRO A 856 -46.77 20.70 -24.74
CA PRO A 856 -46.60 21.40 -23.47
C PRO A 856 -47.54 22.61 -23.38
N ASN A 857 -48.06 22.90 -22.18
CA ASN A 857 -48.81 24.13 -21.88
C ASN A 857 -48.06 24.98 -20.86
N GLU A 858 -48.17 26.30 -20.96
CA GLU A 858 -47.55 27.32 -20.09
C GLU A 858 -47.86 27.16 -18.59
N ARG A 859 -48.87 26.37 -18.21
CA ARG A 859 -49.26 26.08 -16.81
C ARG A 859 -48.83 24.71 -16.29
N GLY A 860 -47.97 23.98 -16.99
CA GLY A 860 -47.45 22.68 -16.56
C GLY A 860 -48.44 21.51 -16.68
N ARG A 861 -49.54 21.68 -17.45
CA ARG A 861 -50.47 20.59 -17.83
C ARG A 861 -50.26 20.25 -19.30
N SER A 862 -50.05 18.99 -19.67
CA SER A 862 -49.92 18.62 -21.08
C SER A 862 -51.26 18.80 -21.82
N GLN A 863 -51.23 19.44 -22.98
CA GLN A 863 -52.38 19.55 -23.88
C GLN A 863 -52.45 18.28 -24.74
N VAL A 864 -53.61 17.62 -24.72
CA VAL A 864 -53.83 16.38 -25.49
C VAL A 864 -54.81 16.67 -26.62
N THR A 865 -54.45 16.25 -27.83
CA THR A 865 -55.31 16.23 -29.01
C THR A 865 -55.37 14.81 -29.54
N LEU A 866 -56.57 14.28 -29.75
CA LEU A 866 -56.82 12.93 -30.26
C LEU A 866 -57.47 13.04 -31.64
N TYR A 867 -56.93 12.34 -32.63
CA TYR A 867 -57.53 12.17 -33.95
C TYR A 867 -58.07 10.75 -34.06
N CYS A 868 -59.38 10.59 -34.28
CA CYS A 868 -59.99 9.28 -34.51
C CYS A 868 -60.55 9.24 -35.94
N ASN A 869 -59.96 8.44 -36.84
CA ASN A 869 -60.33 8.42 -38.26
C ASN A 869 -60.34 9.84 -38.88
N HIS A 870 -59.33 10.66 -38.56
CA HIS A 870 -59.15 12.04 -39.00
C HIS A 870 -60.10 13.09 -38.37
N GLN A 871 -61.02 12.69 -37.50
CA GLN A 871 -61.81 13.62 -36.70
C GLN A 871 -60.98 14.09 -35.48
N GLU A 872 -60.81 15.40 -35.34
CA GLU A 872 -60.06 16.01 -34.22
C GLU A 872 -60.92 16.12 -32.95
N PHE A 873 -60.32 15.80 -31.82
CA PHE A 873 -60.83 16.04 -30.48
C PHE A 873 -59.72 16.67 -29.64
N SER A 874 -59.83 17.96 -29.33
CA SER A 874 -58.82 18.67 -28.56
C SER A 874 -59.29 18.93 -27.13
N SER A 875 -58.35 18.87 -26.18
CA SER A 875 -58.56 19.36 -24.81
C SER A 875 -58.93 20.84 -24.74
N LEU A 876 -58.65 21.64 -25.78
CA LEU A 876 -59.11 23.02 -25.91
C LEU A 876 -60.64 23.13 -26.08
N GLU A 877 -61.23 22.22 -26.85
CA GLU A 877 -62.66 22.22 -27.16
C GLU A 877 -63.48 21.53 -26.07
N TYR A 878 -63.00 20.37 -25.60
CA TYR A 878 -63.77 19.50 -24.72
C TYR A 878 -63.35 19.56 -23.24
N GLY A 879 -62.21 20.17 -22.91
CA GLY A 879 -61.71 20.25 -21.53
C GLY A 879 -61.68 18.88 -20.84
N ALA A 880 -62.38 18.77 -19.70
CA ALA A 880 -62.49 17.52 -18.94
C ALA A 880 -63.33 16.43 -19.63
N GLU A 881 -64.15 16.78 -20.63
CA GLU A 881 -65.00 15.84 -21.37
C GLU A 881 -64.32 15.20 -22.58
N LEU A 882 -63.05 15.52 -22.85
CA LEU A 882 -62.31 15.04 -24.03
C LEU A 882 -62.47 13.53 -24.26
N PHE A 883 -62.18 12.72 -23.25
CA PHE A 883 -62.24 11.27 -23.36
C PHE A 883 -63.67 10.74 -23.53
N ALA A 884 -64.67 11.42 -22.96
CA ALA A 884 -66.08 11.07 -23.12
C ALA A 884 -66.60 11.38 -24.54
N ALA A 885 -66.16 12.50 -25.13
CA ALA A 885 -66.48 12.86 -26.51
C ALA A 885 -65.89 11.85 -27.50
N VAL A 886 -64.62 11.49 -27.31
CA VAL A 886 -63.93 10.46 -28.13
C VAL A 886 -64.60 9.09 -27.96
N ALA A 887 -64.95 8.70 -26.74
CA ALA A 887 -65.66 7.44 -26.47
C ALA A 887 -67.04 7.37 -27.16
N ARG A 888 -67.84 8.44 -27.12
CA ARG A 888 -69.12 8.55 -27.85
C ARG A 888 -68.93 8.37 -29.36
N TYR A 889 -67.92 9.02 -29.92
CA TYR A 889 -67.61 8.92 -31.33
C TYR A 889 -67.22 7.49 -31.73
N ILE A 890 -66.33 6.84 -30.97
CA ILE A 890 -65.92 5.45 -31.21
C ILE A 890 -67.12 4.50 -31.13
N LEU A 891 -67.99 4.62 -30.11
CA LEU A 891 -69.19 3.77 -29.98
C LEU A 891 -70.15 3.92 -31.16
N GLY A 892 -70.32 5.15 -31.68
CA GLY A 892 -71.16 5.43 -32.84
C GLY A 892 -70.66 4.81 -34.14
N GLN A 893 -69.37 4.48 -34.23
CA GLN A 893 -68.74 3.89 -35.42
C GLN A 893 -68.66 2.36 -35.38
N ARG A 894 -68.94 1.74 -34.22
CA ARG A 894 -68.87 0.27 -34.07
C ARG A 894 -70.19 -0.39 -34.47
N SER A 895 -70.09 -1.45 -35.26
CA SER A 895 -71.24 -2.34 -35.52
C SER A 895 -71.78 -2.88 -34.19
N ALA A 896 -73.06 -2.62 -33.90
CA ALA A 896 -73.75 -3.00 -32.66
C ALA A 896 -73.22 -2.38 -31.34
N ALA A 897 -72.52 -1.24 -31.39
CA ALA A 897 -72.02 -0.51 -30.21
C ALA A 897 -71.19 -1.38 -29.24
N GLU A 898 -70.44 -2.36 -29.77
CA GLU A 898 -69.62 -3.27 -28.98
C GLU A 898 -68.56 -2.51 -28.16
N ARG A 899 -68.38 -2.89 -26.90
CA ARG A 899 -67.53 -2.17 -25.93
C ARG A 899 -66.13 -2.78 -25.77
N TYR A 900 -65.54 -3.30 -26.86
CA TYR A 900 -64.16 -3.81 -26.81
C TYR A 900 -63.15 -2.65 -26.60
N PRO A 901 -61.95 -2.92 -26.05
CA PRO A 901 -60.98 -1.86 -25.77
C PRO A 901 -60.54 -1.10 -27.04
N CYS A 902 -60.40 0.21 -26.90
CA CYS A 902 -59.77 1.09 -27.86
C CYS A 902 -58.25 1.11 -27.66
N TYR A 903 -57.51 1.10 -28.78
CA TYR A 903 -56.06 1.16 -28.81
C TYR A 903 -55.60 2.35 -29.63
N ILE A 904 -54.59 3.06 -29.14
CA ILE A 904 -53.91 4.14 -29.85
C ILE A 904 -52.92 3.51 -30.81
N THR A 905 -53.08 3.81 -32.11
CA THR A 905 -52.22 3.31 -33.17
C THR A 905 -50.97 4.17 -33.36
N ASP A 906 -51.01 5.43 -32.91
CA ASP A 906 -49.93 6.37 -33.13
C ASP A 906 -49.88 7.48 -32.05
N LEU A 907 -48.69 7.89 -31.62
CA LEU A 907 -48.49 8.89 -30.56
C LEU A 907 -47.31 9.81 -30.86
N ASP A 908 -47.55 11.11 -30.82
CA ASP A 908 -46.54 12.16 -30.97
C ASP A 908 -46.23 12.83 -29.63
N LEU A 909 -44.96 12.80 -29.24
CA LEU A 909 -44.43 13.43 -28.02
C LEU A 909 -43.38 14.51 -28.32
N SER A 910 -43.19 14.88 -29.59
CA SER A 910 -42.11 15.79 -30.03
C SER A 910 -42.15 17.16 -29.34
N GLY A 911 -43.35 17.68 -29.04
CA GLY A 911 -43.51 18.96 -28.33
C GLY A 911 -43.07 18.94 -26.86
N LEU A 912 -43.07 17.77 -26.19
CA LEU A 912 -42.92 17.71 -24.72
C LEU A 912 -41.47 17.70 -24.22
N HIS A 913 -40.50 17.24 -25.03
CA HIS A 913 -39.15 16.90 -24.53
C HIS A 913 -38.00 17.75 -25.12
N GLY A 914 -38.30 18.91 -25.72
CA GLY A 914 -37.27 19.80 -26.30
C GLY A 914 -36.47 19.14 -27.43
N GLU A 915 -35.21 19.53 -27.63
CA GLU A 915 -34.32 18.93 -28.65
C GLU A 915 -33.93 17.45 -28.38
N GLY A 916 -34.40 16.86 -27.28
CA GLY A 916 -34.09 15.49 -26.88
C GLY A 916 -35.02 14.44 -27.52
N ARG A 917 -34.45 13.35 -28.04
CA ARG A 917 -35.20 12.22 -28.60
C ARG A 917 -35.93 11.45 -27.49
N THR A 918 -37.24 11.26 -27.62
CA THR A 918 -38.04 10.43 -26.71
C THR A 918 -37.77 8.93 -26.89
N GLN A 919 -37.70 8.20 -25.77
CA GLN A 919 -37.46 6.76 -25.72
C GLN A 919 -38.79 5.98 -25.85
N THR A 920 -38.78 4.76 -26.42
CA THR A 920 -40.02 3.99 -26.64
C THR A 920 -40.79 3.69 -25.35
N VAL A 921 -40.09 3.43 -24.23
CA VAL A 921 -40.75 3.24 -22.91
C VAL A 921 -41.61 4.45 -22.49
N GLN A 922 -41.20 5.68 -22.84
CA GLN A 922 -41.98 6.88 -22.53
C GLN A 922 -43.26 6.94 -23.37
N HIS A 923 -43.19 6.59 -24.66
CA HIS A 923 -44.37 6.49 -25.53
C HIS A 923 -45.36 5.45 -25.01
N LEU A 924 -44.88 4.28 -24.60
CA LEU A 924 -45.72 3.22 -24.05
C LEU A 924 -46.40 3.63 -22.74
N ARG A 925 -45.74 4.43 -21.88
CA ARG A 925 -46.35 4.99 -20.66
C ARG A 925 -47.49 5.95 -20.97
N TYR A 926 -47.27 6.91 -21.87
CA TYR A 926 -48.32 7.84 -22.30
C TYR A 926 -49.47 7.13 -23.02
N LYS A 927 -49.17 6.17 -23.91
CA LYS A 927 -50.17 5.31 -24.55
C LYS A 927 -51.05 4.62 -23.51
N ALA A 928 -50.45 3.95 -22.52
CA ALA A 928 -51.21 3.24 -21.49
C ALA A 928 -52.13 4.16 -20.68
N GLN A 929 -51.66 5.37 -20.33
CA GLN A 929 -52.46 6.37 -19.61
C GLN A 929 -53.65 6.87 -20.44
N LEU A 930 -53.41 7.23 -21.70
CA LEU A 930 -54.46 7.73 -22.60
C LEU A 930 -55.47 6.62 -22.94
N GLU A 931 -55.01 5.41 -23.23
CA GLU A 931 -55.88 4.25 -23.47
C GLU A 931 -56.71 3.91 -22.22
N ALA A 932 -56.14 3.98 -21.03
CA ALA A 932 -56.90 3.76 -19.80
C ALA A 932 -58.02 4.81 -19.65
N ALA A 933 -57.74 6.08 -19.93
CA ALA A 933 -58.72 7.16 -19.87
C ALA A 933 -59.85 6.98 -20.91
N ILE A 934 -59.51 6.67 -22.17
CA ILE A 934 -60.48 6.41 -23.24
C ILE A 934 -61.33 5.17 -22.91
N ASN A 935 -60.69 4.08 -22.46
CA ASN A 935 -61.38 2.83 -22.15
C ASN A 935 -62.25 2.92 -20.90
N GLN A 936 -61.88 3.76 -19.93
CA GLN A 936 -62.75 4.08 -18.80
C GLN A 936 -63.97 4.88 -19.27
N ALA A 937 -63.77 5.87 -20.14
CA ALA A 937 -64.85 6.64 -20.74
C ALA A 937 -65.82 5.76 -21.55
N LEU A 938 -65.29 4.82 -22.35
CA LEU A 938 -66.09 3.83 -23.11
C LEU A 938 -66.95 2.91 -22.23
N LYS A 939 -66.60 2.73 -20.96
CA LYS A 939 -67.40 1.97 -19.99
C LYS A 939 -68.48 2.84 -19.34
N SER A 940 -68.20 4.12 -19.13
CA SER A 940 -69.08 5.07 -18.42
C SER A 940 -70.12 5.76 -19.31
N VAL A 941 -69.82 5.88 -20.61
CA VAL A 941 -70.75 6.34 -21.66
C VAL A 941 -71.55 5.15 -22.17
#